data_AF-A0A2R5G5J1-F1
#
_entry.id   AF-A0A2R5G5J1-F1
#
_cell.length_a   1.000
_cell.length_b   1.000
_cell.length_c   1.000
_cell.angle_alpha   90.00
_cell.angle_beta   90.00
_cell.angle_gamma   90.00
#
_symmetry.space_group_name_H-M   'P 1'
#
loop_
_entity.id
_entity.type
_entity.pdbx_description
1 polymer ?
#
loop_
_entity_poly.entity_id
_entity_poly.type
_entity_poly.pdbx_seq_one_letter_code
_entity_poly.pdbx_strand_id
1 'polypeptide(L)'
;MTRVHAEPPASSSTPTKSATTLAYSFAIVLRIAAPDEGIDKRQAQELHCALVQALIKANLHVGVLLETADTPEYIVLILDANAHEPSLTLQRELVRRQNAKLNVPITDEKLFASHHVSDLSPAEELVLTNCIIQQCLDDINTDVNGVARSFDVTRGGERSTPLESVVHDIFPLQDEYFNEAFLHSLGYSAPPNLGLAARLRARLLHVWHHWILQTSETMRTETLRQQFGDRISVSIEFLLHYRRCVLALTTLSTANYLLVRFVSWDAYVILLGVFGVFTCGAWGPWLARRWTFRFMTLARQWKSRHVVSAPGSILNPNVPASLREASASRRQRRRIAAGAFTMLFVAVNILLLVPVSLFFTQWYVFGKHAPTCECCEFLLYQSGIGSGSQAMEDVPESMWPPNCYREYFVHREEFPLLLATQPSDCRYWGVCFSHEAATVGTDRWVYILCQGIAMGLILDVFQTSFFRRLTFWLTVQEGHETLEDFHKFFVRKSFFFIWLNMFVWYLTITFLYVPFGAAIQEWLIAAGHGYIVPPWGWRADKIRLDEAFVTPVLVTSFVNGILETFVPSRIARLALSAKAARRRIIDPGSDSGGQPVRDSNAPALVYSAETLYERLITMAHKNSDGKAVVRQGGSRDTTAADSQVVEAEFCRQIHMFKNTPDLNKLNASEVILQSLLPRYSEHDDYLSIVIQMGYVCMFTSAWGLLPLAASCRLLFSFRGTCYRLMFASKRTVPMSALETPGEWLSALYATIWLAIPVISVQISLSTGALDVAYRVFGFDSHCAQDASEQDKLTPDWVDCGALTLHARVLIAGFLEHLCALLFVYTMSEVSATTAGLGTAVWAAVFAGALLSGVRKRHAVGAPSSQGQQKRGFHADPRDAAFKQGERILTDPEAAAGKIEMLKRAGKDKLRVVIDFDYTMTTFWVGEERGYSCHRTIEECGLLPDSYHRVARGLQEKYFPLEISAEISHEQKYKYMVEWVEKAHEALKEAGFRKEYVAEAVRRARVELRAGVPEFLSMLSKAGIPVLIFSAGIADVLEEVLRQRGQLYDNITIVSNKFCFNENGTLRGFEAELAGREPFQVLNKRFTHAAPEARQQLLASWGDDEDATVLLVGDSTGDVHMSEGLLSEDVRATRELKVGFLNFNVTERLEEYKEIYDALILNDGDFSFLNETLRQVLCIPDH
;
A
#
# COMPACT_ATOMS: atom_id res chain seq x y z
N MET A 1 -42.64 -24.83 -20.92
CA MET A 1 -43.85 -24.04 -20.62
C MET A 1 -43.40 -22.66 -20.18
N THR A 2 -43.92 -21.63 -20.87
CA THR A 2 -43.87 -20.18 -20.61
C THR A 2 -42.54 -19.54 -20.19
N ARG A 3 -41.86 -18.97 -21.19
CA ARG A 3 -40.81 -17.95 -21.07
C ARG A 3 -41.35 -16.73 -20.31
N VAL A 4 -40.63 -16.30 -19.28
CA VAL A 4 -40.61 -14.90 -18.83
C VAL A 4 -39.22 -14.37 -19.17
N HIS A 5 -39.17 -13.49 -20.18
CA HIS A 5 -38.00 -12.68 -20.45
C HIS A 5 -37.89 -11.66 -19.31
N ALA A 6 -36.89 -11.82 -18.44
CA ALA A 6 -36.48 -10.76 -17.53
C ALA A 6 -35.44 -9.90 -18.27
N GLU A 7 -35.81 -8.67 -18.59
CA GLU A 7 -34.89 -7.61 -19.00
C GLU A 7 -33.84 -7.36 -17.90
N PRO A 8 -32.63 -6.87 -18.26
CA PRO A 8 -31.61 -6.54 -17.28
C PRO A 8 -32.05 -5.30 -16.49
N PRO A 9 -31.98 -5.29 -15.14
CA PRO A 9 -32.39 -4.13 -14.39
C PRO A 9 -31.35 -3.01 -14.59
N ALA A 10 -31.78 -1.94 -15.26
CA ALA A 10 -31.15 -0.65 -15.19
C ALA A 10 -31.73 0.09 -13.97
N SER A 11 -30.94 0.26 -12.91
CA SER A 11 -30.92 1.40 -11.97
C SER A 11 -30.37 1.01 -10.59
N SER A 12 -29.30 1.69 -10.18
CA SER A 12 -29.02 2.19 -8.82
C SER A 12 -29.48 1.37 -7.59
N SER A 13 -29.15 0.08 -7.52
CA SER A 13 -29.11 -0.63 -6.23
C SER A 13 -27.74 -1.28 -6.05
N THR A 14 -26.98 -0.73 -5.12
CA THR A 14 -25.90 -1.45 -4.44
C THR A 14 -26.48 -2.78 -3.92
N PRO A 15 -25.74 -3.90 -4.02
CA PRO A 15 -26.22 -5.17 -3.46
C PRO A 15 -26.39 -4.96 -1.95
N THR A 16 -27.65 -4.92 -1.51
CA THR A 16 -28.06 -4.90 -0.12
C THR A 16 -27.64 -6.21 0.55
N LYS A 17 -27.30 -6.14 1.84
CA LYS A 17 -26.99 -7.29 2.71
C LYS A 17 -28.08 -8.36 2.65
N SER A 18 -27.93 -9.33 1.76
CA SER A 18 -28.59 -10.63 1.90
C SER A 18 -27.53 -11.71 1.75
N ALA A 19 -27.28 -12.44 2.85
CA ALA A 19 -26.51 -13.67 2.97
C ALA A 19 -24.97 -13.54 3.06
N THR A 20 -24.46 -13.23 4.26
CA THR A 20 -23.32 -14.01 4.75
C THR A 20 -23.85 -15.36 5.20
N THR A 21 -23.31 -16.44 4.62
CA THR A 21 -23.76 -17.82 4.88
C THR A 21 -23.03 -18.49 6.04
N LEU A 22 -22.02 -17.81 6.61
CA LEU A 22 -21.23 -18.22 7.76
C LEU A 22 -21.84 -17.69 9.06
N ALA A 23 -22.10 -18.58 10.01
CA ALA A 23 -22.50 -18.21 11.37
C ALA A 23 -21.30 -17.97 12.29
N TYR A 24 -20.13 -18.51 11.95
CA TYR A 24 -18.88 -18.33 12.71
C TYR A 24 -17.80 -17.79 11.79
N SER A 25 -17.11 -16.73 12.22
CA SER A 25 -16.19 -15.98 11.36
C SER A 25 -14.71 -16.32 11.62
N PHE A 26 -14.37 -16.78 12.83
CA PHE A 26 -13.00 -17.11 13.25
C PHE A 26 -12.86 -18.51 13.85
N ALA A 27 -11.66 -19.07 13.76
CA ALA A 27 -11.27 -20.28 14.47
C ALA A 27 -9.96 -20.10 15.25
N ILE A 28 -9.92 -20.69 16.44
CA ILE A 28 -8.72 -20.83 17.27
C ILE A 28 -8.45 -22.31 17.47
N VAL A 29 -7.26 -22.77 17.07
CA VAL A 29 -6.81 -24.15 17.28
C VAL A 29 -5.86 -24.18 18.47
N LEU A 30 -6.20 -24.96 19.49
CA LEU A 30 -5.47 -25.07 20.74
C LEU A 30 -4.87 -26.47 20.89
N ARG A 31 -3.67 -26.56 21.46
CA ARG A 31 -3.03 -27.85 21.79
C ARG A 31 -3.47 -28.32 23.17
N ILE A 32 -3.84 -29.60 23.30
CA ILE A 32 -4.23 -30.18 24.60
C ILE A 32 -3.04 -30.24 25.57
N ALA A 33 -1.80 -30.32 25.05
CA ALA A 33 -0.55 -30.21 25.79
C ALA A 33 0.58 -29.70 24.89
N ALA A 34 1.61 -29.11 25.49
CA ALA A 34 2.84 -28.73 24.79
C ALA A 34 4.07 -29.27 25.56
N PRO A 35 4.29 -30.61 25.55
CA PRO A 35 5.37 -31.23 26.31
C PRO A 35 6.76 -30.76 25.86
N ASP A 36 6.92 -30.44 24.56
CA ASP A 36 8.17 -29.89 23.99
C ASP A 36 8.55 -28.53 24.57
N GLU A 37 7.58 -27.79 25.12
CA GLU A 37 7.76 -26.46 25.71
C GLU A 37 7.59 -26.49 27.24
N GLY A 38 7.58 -27.69 27.85
CA GLY A 38 7.54 -27.86 29.30
C GLY A 38 6.17 -27.60 29.95
N ILE A 39 5.09 -27.56 29.16
CA ILE A 39 3.73 -27.30 29.66
C ILE A 39 2.92 -28.58 29.69
N ASP A 40 2.52 -28.96 30.90
CA ASP A 40 1.71 -30.16 31.15
C ASP A 40 0.22 -29.90 30.82
N LYS A 41 -0.55 -30.98 30.59
CA LYS A 41 -1.98 -30.94 30.24
C LYS A 41 -2.79 -30.05 31.19
N ARG A 42 -2.48 -30.09 32.49
CA ARG A 42 -3.19 -29.30 33.50
C ARG A 42 -2.94 -27.78 33.35
N GLN A 43 -1.72 -27.39 33.03
CA GLN A 43 -1.34 -25.99 32.83
C GLN A 43 -1.92 -25.46 31.51
N ALA A 44 -1.89 -26.28 30.45
CA ALA A 44 -2.55 -25.96 29.19
C ALA A 44 -4.06 -25.75 29.38
N GLN A 45 -4.72 -26.60 30.18
CA GLN A 45 -6.14 -26.44 30.53
C GLN A 45 -6.43 -25.13 31.30
N GLU A 46 -5.57 -24.72 32.22
CA GLU A 46 -5.73 -23.45 32.94
C GLU A 46 -5.65 -22.24 31.98
N LEU A 47 -4.70 -22.29 31.04
CA LEU A 47 -4.58 -21.28 29.96
C LEU A 47 -5.78 -21.31 29.01
N HIS A 48 -6.29 -22.48 28.63
CA HIS A 48 -7.52 -22.60 27.83
C HIS A 48 -8.72 -21.95 28.53
N CYS A 49 -8.90 -22.22 29.83
CA CYS A 49 -9.99 -21.63 30.61
C CYS A 49 -9.85 -20.10 30.67
N ALA A 50 -8.65 -19.58 30.93
CA ALA A 50 -8.39 -18.14 30.95
C ALA A 50 -8.70 -17.48 29.60
N LEU A 51 -8.32 -18.13 28.49
CA LEU A 51 -8.61 -17.67 27.14
C LEU A 51 -10.11 -17.62 26.85
N VAL A 52 -10.82 -18.72 27.12
CA VAL A 52 -12.28 -18.77 26.91
C VAL A 52 -12.99 -17.73 27.78
N GLN A 53 -12.58 -17.56 29.03
CA GLN A 53 -13.13 -16.52 29.91
C GLN A 53 -12.88 -15.11 29.38
N ALA A 54 -11.69 -14.82 28.85
CA ALA A 54 -11.39 -13.51 28.26
C ALA A 54 -12.25 -13.24 27.01
N LEU A 55 -12.41 -14.24 26.14
CA LEU A 55 -13.25 -14.14 24.93
C LEU A 55 -14.73 -13.89 25.29
N ILE A 56 -15.24 -14.58 26.31
CA ILE A 56 -16.61 -14.40 26.81
C ILE A 56 -16.78 -13.03 27.48
N LYS A 57 -15.80 -12.58 28.29
CA LYS A 57 -15.80 -11.22 28.86
C LYS A 57 -15.78 -10.13 27.78
N ALA A 58 -15.14 -10.42 26.66
CA ALA A 58 -15.17 -9.58 25.47
C ALA A 58 -16.47 -9.71 24.66
N ASN A 59 -17.49 -10.42 25.16
CA ASN A 59 -18.79 -10.65 24.52
C ASN A 59 -18.68 -11.30 23.12
N LEU A 60 -17.73 -12.23 22.94
CA LEU A 60 -17.68 -13.11 21.78
C LEU A 60 -18.43 -14.42 22.07
N HIS A 61 -19.22 -14.89 21.12
CA HIS A 61 -19.84 -16.21 21.20
C HIS A 61 -18.79 -17.28 20.90
N VAL A 62 -18.65 -18.25 21.80
CA VAL A 62 -17.64 -19.30 21.71
C VAL A 62 -18.32 -20.64 21.47
N GLY A 63 -18.14 -21.17 20.27
CA GLY A 63 -18.46 -22.57 19.95
C GLY A 63 -17.24 -23.47 20.15
N VAL A 64 -17.45 -24.66 20.71
CA VAL A 64 -16.44 -25.72 20.77
C VAL A 64 -16.85 -26.81 19.80
N LEU A 65 -15.97 -27.14 18.84
CA LEU A 65 -16.22 -28.27 17.94
C LEU A 65 -15.78 -29.57 18.62
N LEU A 66 -16.73 -30.50 18.74
CA LEU A 66 -16.51 -31.79 19.37
C LEU A 66 -15.56 -32.65 18.52
N GLU A 67 -14.67 -33.32 19.24
CA GLU A 67 -13.62 -34.16 18.70
C GLU A 67 -14.22 -35.29 17.85
N THR A 68 -13.75 -35.42 16.60
CA THR A 68 -13.92 -36.64 15.81
C THR A 68 -12.79 -37.60 16.18
N ALA A 69 -13.03 -38.91 16.10
CA ALA A 69 -12.09 -39.97 16.53
C ALA A 69 -10.65 -39.89 15.94
N ASP A 70 -10.42 -39.01 14.97
CA ASP A 70 -9.18 -38.84 14.22
C ASP A 70 -8.25 -37.72 14.75
N THR A 71 -8.66 -36.86 15.71
CA THR A 71 -7.85 -35.69 16.13
C THR A 71 -7.78 -35.48 17.66
N PRO A 72 -7.14 -36.40 18.43
CA PRO A 72 -7.14 -36.39 19.90
C PRO A 72 -6.20 -35.35 20.58
N GLU A 73 -5.54 -34.49 19.79
CA GLU A 73 -4.46 -33.60 20.27
C GLU A 73 -4.85 -32.11 20.29
N TYR A 74 -5.97 -31.75 19.65
CA TYR A 74 -6.34 -30.36 19.42
C TYR A 74 -7.78 -30.06 19.86
N ILE A 75 -7.98 -28.89 20.45
CA ILE A 75 -9.30 -28.32 20.72
C ILE A 75 -9.54 -27.21 19.71
N VAL A 76 -10.68 -27.24 19.02
CA VAL A 76 -11.06 -26.24 18.02
C VAL A 76 -12.17 -25.37 18.59
N LEU A 77 -11.87 -24.08 18.76
CA LEU A 77 -12.84 -23.06 19.11
C LEU A 77 -13.25 -22.31 17.84
N ILE A 78 -14.54 -22.08 17.68
CA ILE A 78 -15.11 -21.22 16.64
C ILE A 78 -15.73 -20.00 17.31
N LEU A 79 -15.54 -18.83 16.71
CA LEU A 79 -15.92 -17.56 17.29
C LEU A 79 -16.90 -16.83 16.38
N ASP A 80 -17.94 -16.28 16.98
CA ASP A 80 -18.87 -15.37 16.32
C ASP A 80 -18.97 -14.07 17.12
N ALA A 81 -18.75 -12.96 16.42
CA ALA A 81 -18.88 -11.63 16.98
C ALA A 81 -20.28 -11.04 16.76
N ASN A 82 -21.19 -11.70 16.04
CA ASN A 82 -22.48 -11.15 15.60
C ASN A 82 -23.71 -12.00 16.00
N ALA A 83 -23.55 -12.98 16.91
CA ALA A 83 -24.58 -13.96 17.28
C ALA A 83 -25.86 -13.37 17.92
N HIS A 84 -25.79 -12.17 18.48
CA HIS A 84 -26.92 -11.41 19.05
C HIS A 84 -26.91 -9.99 18.48
N GLU A 85 -28.05 -9.27 18.51
CA GLU A 85 -28.28 -7.88 18.02
C GLU A 85 -26.99 -7.08 17.80
N PRO A 86 -26.80 -6.44 16.62
CA PRO A 86 -25.51 -6.07 16.03
C PRO A 86 -24.49 -5.75 17.12
N SER A 87 -23.60 -6.71 17.40
CA SER A 87 -23.04 -6.84 18.73
C SER A 87 -22.51 -5.52 19.26
N LEU A 88 -22.96 -5.17 20.45
CA LEU A 88 -22.46 -4.01 21.20
C LEU A 88 -20.92 -4.01 21.24
N THR A 89 -20.29 -5.18 21.14
CA THR A 89 -18.85 -5.40 21.03
C THR A 89 -18.24 -4.87 19.73
N LEU A 90 -18.78 -5.25 18.57
CA LEU A 90 -18.31 -4.73 17.28
C LEU A 90 -18.56 -3.23 17.19
N GLN A 91 -19.70 -2.77 17.71
CA GLN A 91 -20.01 -1.35 17.84
C GLN A 91 -18.96 -0.60 18.69
N ARG A 92 -18.64 -1.12 19.88
CA ARG A 92 -17.63 -0.53 20.78
C ARG A 92 -16.24 -0.52 20.16
N GLU A 93 -15.81 -1.60 19.52
CA GLU A 93 -14.47 -1.64 18.90
C GLU A 93 -14.41 -0.73 17.66
N LEU A 94 -15.47 -0.67 16.85
CA LEU A 94 -15.58 0.26 15.72
C LEU A 94 -15.52 1.72 16.20
N VAL A 95 -16.28 2.07 17.24
CA VAL A 95 -16.22 3.39 17.87
C VAL A 95 -14.84 3.66 18.45
N ARG A 96 -14.25 2.72 19.20
CA ARG A 96 -12.92 2.85 19.78
C ARG A 96 -11.85 3.10 18.72
N ARG A 97 -11.92 2.39 17.60
CA ARG A 97 -10.98 2.55 16.48
C ARG A 97 -11.17 3.87 15.78
N GLN A 98 -12.42 4.27 15.58
CA GLN A 98 -12.70 5.56 14.96
C GLN A 98 -12.32 6.71 15.89
N ASN A 99 -12.50 6.57 17.21
CA ASN A 99 -12.00 7.49 18.24
C ASN A 99 -10.47 7.45 18.44
N ALA A 100 -9.78 6.43 17.92
CA ALA A 100 -8.32 6.38 17.91
C ALA A 100 -7.73 6.98 16.62
N LYS A 101 -8.51 6.97 15.54
CA LYS A 101 -8.16 7.55 14.24
C LYS A 101 -8.54 9.03 14.16
N LEU A 102 -9.73 9.36 14.65
CA LEU A 102 -10.18 10.70 14.95
C LEU A 102 -9.70 11.01 16.35
N ASN A 103 -9.01 12.13 16.57
CA ASN A 103 -8.72 12.56 17.94
C ASN A 103 -9.99 13.00 18.73
N VAL A 104 -11.19 12.84 18.15
CA VAL A 104 -12.52 13.12 18.73
C VAL A 104 -13.27 11.82 19.06
N PRO A 105 -13.76 11.66 20.31
CA PRO A 105 -14.78 10.67 20.64
C PRO A 105 -16.13 10.93 19.94
N ILE A 106 -16.71 9.92 19.29
CA ILE A 106 -18.07 9.97 18.74
C ILE A 106 -19.08 10.19 19.88
N THR A 107 -19.82 11.31 19.91
CA THR A 107 -20.76 11.62 21.03
C THR A 107 -22.03 10.79 21.05
N ASP A 108 -22.43 10.23 19.90
CA ASP A 108 -23.63 9.37 19.81
C ASP A 108 -23.21 7.98 19.35
N GLU A 109 -22.40 7.33 20.20
CA GLU A 109 -21.77 6.03 19.93
C GLU A 109 -22.79 4.97 19.47
N LYS A 110 -24.00 4.99 20.04
CA LYS A 110 -25.07 4.04 19.72
C LYS A 110 -25.68 4.29 18.34
N LEU A 111 -25.93 5.54 17.97
CA LEU A 111 -26.53 5.88 16.67
C LEU A 111 -25.54 5.67 15.52
N PHE A 112 -24.29 6.11 15.72
CA PHE A 112 -23.20 5.90 14.76
C PHE A 112 -22.92 4.40 14.57
N ALA A 113 -22.74 3.66 15.66
CA ALA A 113 -22.39 2.26 15.56
C ALA A 113 -23.54 1.39 15.05
N SER A 114 -24.81 1.72 15.36
CA SER A 114 -25.95 0.97 14.81
C SER A 114 -26.07 1.10 13.28
N HIS A 115 -25.97 2.32 12.73
CA HIS A 115 -26.00 2.54 11.28
C HIS A 115 -24.79 1.90 10.57
N HIS A 116 -23.58 2.07 11.11
CA HIS A 116 -22.38 1.58 10.44
C HIS A 116 -22.15 0.08 10.59
N VAL A 117 -22.51 -0.54 11.73
CA VAL A 117 -22.44 -2.01 11.88
C VAL A 117 -23.44 -2.69 10.95
N SER A 118 -24.62 -2.09 10.72
CA SER A 118 -25.55 -2.58 9.71
C SER A 118 -25.06 -2.45 8.27
N ASP A 119 -23.97 -1.72 7.99
CA ASP A 119 -23.37 -1.57 6.66
C ASP A 119 -21.98 -2.20 6.52
N LEU A 120 -21.42 -2.80 7.58
CA LEU A 120 -20.10 -3.45 7.54
C LEU A 120 -20.01 -4.55 6.46
N SER A 121 -18.90 -4.54 5.73
CA SER A 121 -18.53 -5.65 4.86
C SER A 121 -17.95 -6.83 5.66
N PRO A 122 -18.04 -8.08 5.14
CA PRO A 122 -17.45 -9.25 5.81
C PRO A 122 -15.96 -9.08 6.13
N ALA A 123 -15.20 -8.43 5.25
CA ALA A 123 -13.79 -8.17 5.48
C ALA A 123 -13.54 -7.24 6.68
N GLU A 124 -14.37 -6.21 6.86
CA GLU A 124 -14.24 -5.27 7.98
C GLU A 124 -14.66 -5.92 9.31
N GLU A 125 -15.69 -6.76 9.30
CA GLU A 125 -16.08 -7.57 10.45
C GLU A 125 -14.94 -8.49 10.90
N LEU A 126 -14.23 -9.11 9.95
CA LEU A 126 -13.09 -9.96 10.26
C LEU A 126 -11.93 -9.18 10.89
N VAL A 127 -11.69 -7.94 10.43
CA VAL A 127 -10.66 -7.06 11.00
C VAL A 127 -10.98 -6.70 12.44
N LEU A 128 -12.22 -6.30 12.71
CA LEU A 128 -12.68 -5.94 14.06
C LEU A 128 -12.61 -7.15 15.01
N THR A 129 -13.09 -8.30 14.56
CA THR A 129 -13.05 -9.55 15.34
C THR A 129 -11.62 -9.94 15.69
N ASN A 130 -10.70 -9.86 14.73
CA ASN A 130 -9.28 -10.10 15.00
C ASN A 130 -8.70 -9.12 16.02
N CYS A 131 -9.07 -7.83 15.97
CA CYS A 131 -8.62 -6.84 16.96
C CYS A 131 -9.05 -7.20 18.38
N ILE A 132 -10.31 -7.63 18.55
CA ILE A 132 -10.85 -8.06 19.84
C ILE A 132 -10.09 -9.29 20.36
N ILE A 133 -9.84 -10.27 19.49
CA ILE A 133 -9.09 -11.48 19.85
C ILE A 133 -7.66 -11.12 20.29
N GLN A 134 -6.95 -10.28 19.53
CA GLN A 134 -5.58 -9.88 19.89
C GLN A 134 -5.53 -9.15 21.24
N GLN A 135 -6.49 -8.28 21.52
CA GLN A 135 -6.56 -7.62 22.82
C GLN A 135 -6.79 -8.62 23.96
N CYS A 136 -7.66 -9.62 23.79
CA CYS A 136 -7.85 -10.67 24.79
C CYS A 136 -6.54 -11.42 25.08
N LEU A 137 -5.75 -11.71 24.04
CA LEU A 137 -4.44 -12.37 24.20
C LEU A 137 -3.44 -11.48 24.95
N ASP A 138 -3.43 -10.17 24.66
CA ASP A 138 -2.57 -9.20 25.34
C ASP A 138 -2.94 -9.01 26.82
N ASP A 139 -4.23 -8.97 27.14
CA ASP A 139 -4.74 -8.88 28.52
C ASP A 139 -4.34 -10.11 29.33
N ILE A 140 -4.45 -11.32 28.76
CA ILE A 140 -3.98 -12.56 29.41
C ILE A 140 -2.46 -12.54 29.60
N ASN A 141 -1.70 -12.11 28.59
CA ASN A 141 -0.25 -12.05 28.68
C ASN A 141 0.24 -11.02 29.72
N THR A 142 -0.47 -9.90 29.88
CA THR A 142 -0.15 -8.89 30.92
C THR A 142 -0.50 -9.36 32.32
N ASP A 143 -1.63 -10.03 32.51
CA ASP A 143 -2.01 -10.64 33.79
C ASP A 143 -1.04 -11.76 34.21
N VAL A 144 -0.61 -12.59 33.26
CA VAL A 144 0.37 -13.67 33.49
C VAL A 144 1.75 -13.08 33.83
N ASN A 145 2.15 -11.98 33.21
CA ASN A 145 3.41 -11.28 33.52
C ASN A 145 3.36 -10.50 34.84
N GLY A 146 2.19 -10.02 35.26
CA GLY A 146 1.97 -9.43 36.59
C GLY A 146 2.13 -10.45 37.74
N VAL A 147 2.01 -11.74 37.44
CA VAL A 147 2.17 -12.88 38.36
C VAL A 147 3.48 -13.66 38.08
N ALA A 148 4.45 -13.07 37.36
CA ALA A 148 5.69 -13.76 37.01
C ALA A 148 6.61 -14.09 38.22
N ARG A 149 6.33 -15.24 38.86
CA ARG A 149 7.29 -16.06 39.62
C ARG A 149 7.14 -17.57 39.42
N SER A 150 6.26 -18.09 38.56
CA SER A 150 6.01 -19.55 38.50
C SER A 150 6.16 -20.27 37.14
N PHE A 151 6.35 -19.59 36.01
CA PHE A 151 6.43 -20.26 34.70
C PHE A 151 7.63 -19.76 33.87
N ASP A 152 8.82 -20.29 34.15
CA ASP A 152 9.99 -20.13 33.29
C ASP A 152 9.93 -21.19 32.16
N VAL A 153 9.37 -20.82 31.02
CA VAL A 153 9.46 -21.63 29.79
C VAL A 153 10.61 -21.08 28.95
N THR A 154 11.67 -21.88 28.81
CA THR A 154 12.85 -21.51 28.03
C THR A 154 12.88 -22.29 26.73
N ARG A 155 12.77 -21.58 25.60
CA ARG A 155 13.03 -22.16 24.28
C ARG A 155 14.32 -21.55 23.73
N GLY A 156 15.41 -22.32 23.73
CA GLY A 156 16.64 -21.96 22.99
C GLY A 156 17.23 -20.58 23.30
N GLY A 157 17.02 -20.04 24.50
CA GLY A 157 17.55 -18.73 24.93
C GLY A 157 16.62 -17.53 24.73
N GLU A 158 15.39 -17.71 24.21
CA GLU A 158 14.37 -16.65 24.13
C GLU A 158 13.14 -17.00 25.00
N ARG A 159 12.61 -16.01 25.74
CA ARG A 159 11.40 -16.14 26.56
C ARG A 159 10.17 -16.03 25.63
N SER A 160 9.48 -17.13 25.39
CA SER A 160 8.14 -17.14 24.78
C SER A 160 7.06 -16.99 25.86
N THR A 161 5.93 -16.37 25.54
CA THR A 161 4.84 -16.26 26.51
C THR A 161 4.16 -17.62 26.71
N PRO A 162 3.68 -17.96 27.92
CA PRO A 162 2.99 -19.23 28.17
C PRO A 162 1.78 -19.46 27.27
N LEU A 163 1.12 -18.41 26.76
CA LEU A 163 -0.04 -18.53 25.88
C LEU A 163 0.31 -18.90 24.44
N GLU A 164 1.45 -18.41 23.91
CA GLU A 164 1.93 -18.70 22.54
C GLU A 164 2.28 -20.18 22.33
N SER A 165 2.58 -20.90 23.40
CA SER A 165 2.91 -22.33 23.38
C SER A 165 1.69 -23.24 23.18
N VAL A 166 0.53 -22.79 23.67
CA VAL A 166 -0.73 -23.54 23.70
C VAL A 166 -1.60 -23.24 22.49
N VAL A 167 -1.58 -21.98 22.02
CA VAL A 167 -2.28 -21.57 20.81
C VAL A 167 -1.50 -22.06 19.57
N HIS A 168 -2.09 -22.97 18.79
CA HIS A 168 -1.48 -23.48 17.56
C HIS A 168 -1.64 -22.51 16.39
N ASP A 169 -2.86 -22.03 16.14
CA ASP A 169 -3.14 -21.07 15.06
C ASP A 169 -4.45 -20.30 15.32
N ILE A 170 -4.52 -19.08 14.78
CA ILE A 170 -5.70 -18.21 14.80
C ILE A 170 -5.91 -17.69 13.38
N PHE A 171 -7.06 -17.97 12.78
CA PHE A 171 -7.35 -17.56 11.41
C PHE A 171 -8.85 -17.43 11.14
N PRO A 172 -9.25 -16.56 10.20
CA PRO A 172 -10.63 -16.47 9.74
C PRO A 172 -11.02 -17.68 8.89
N LEU A 173 -12.27 -18.14 9.00
CA LEU A 173 -12.76 -19.29 8.23
C LEU A 173 -13.03 -18.94 6.76
N GLN A 174 -12.81 -19.91 5.87
CA GLN A 174 -13.16 -19.79 4.45
C GLN A 174 -14.69 -19.90 4.24
N ASP A 175 -15.24 -19.07 3.35
CA ASP A 175 -16.64 -19.19 2.90
C ASP A 175 -16.71 -20.14 1.70
N GLU A 176 -16.89 -21.44 1.96
CA GLU A 176 -16.90 -22.46 0.90
C GLU A 176 -18.05 -22.22 -0.10
N TYR A 177 -19.22 -21.78 0.37
CA TYR A 177 -20.37 -21.48 -0.48
C TYR A 177 -20.11 -20.28 -1.40
N PHE A 178 -19.61 -19.17 -0.86
CA PHE A 178 -19.20 -18.01 -1.66
C PHE A 178 -18.12 -18.39 -2.68
N ASN A 179 -17.10 -19.15 -2.25
CA ASN A 179 -16.00 -19.56 -3.11
C ASN A 179 -16.50 -20.38 -4.32
N GLU A 180 -17.41 -21.33 -4.10
CA GLU A 180 -18.02 -22.12 -5.18
C GLU A 180 -18.89 -21.27 -6.11
N ALA A 181 -19.74 -20.40 -5.56
CA ALA A 181 -20.61 -19.51 -6.33
C ALA A 181 -19.80 -18.52 -7.18
N PHE A 182 -18.72 -17.96 -6.61
CA PHE A 182 -17.83 -17.04 -7.30
C PHE A 182 -17.08 -17.75 -8.44
N LEU A 183 -16.54 -18.96 -8.21
CA LEU A 183 -15.93 -19.76 -9.28
C LEU A 183 -16.94 -20.14 -10.37
N HIS A 184 -18.19 -20.44 -10.01
CA HIS A 184 -19.25 -20.70 -10.98
C HIS A 184 -19.48 -19.47 -11.87
N SER A 185 -19.50 -18.26 -11.28
CA SER A 185 -19.62 -16.99 -12.01
C SER A 185 -18.45 -16.73 -12.99
N LEU A 186 -17.28 -17.31 -12.72
CA LEU A 186 -16.09 -17.25 -13.57
C LEU A 186 -16.11 -18.29 -14.73
N GLY A 187 -17.17 -19.10 -14.83
CA GLY A 187 -17.37 -20.07 -15.90
C GLY A 187 -16.65 -21.42 -15.68
N TYR A 188 -16.26 -21.76 -14.45
CA TYR A 188 -15.61 -23.03 -14.15
C TYR A 188 -16.54 -24.25 -14.29
N SER A 189 -17.85 -24.07 -14.09
CA SER A 189 -18.85 -25.14 -14.16
C SER A 189 -19.74 -24.99 -15.39
N ALA A 190 -19.68 -25.99 -16.28
CA ALA A 190 -20.74 -26.20 -17.27
C ALA A 190 -21.77 -27.16 -16.64
N PRO A 191 -23.08 -27.00 -16.89
CA PRO A 191 -24.09 -27.86 -16.29
C PRO A 191 -23.79 -29.34 -16.59
N PRO A 192 -23.96 -30.23 -15.60
CA PRO A 192 -23.54 -31.63 -15.67
C PRO A 192 -24.27 -32.47 -16.74
N ASN A 193 -25.24 -31.90 -17.45
CA ASN A 193 -26.11 -32.58 -18.42
C ASN A 193 -25.72 -32.36 -19.89
N LEU A 194 -24.68 -31.58 -20.22
CA LEU A 194 -24.25 -31.34 -21.62
C LEU A 194 -23.22 -32.38 -22.10
N GLY A 195 -23.21 -32.78 -23.38
CA GLY A 195 -22.16 -33.67 -23.93
C GLY A 195 -20.77 -33.03 -23.97
N LEU A 196 -19.68 -33.82 -23.92
CA LEU A 196 -18.28 -33.37 -23.80
C LEU A 196 -17.87 -32.33 -24.87
N ALA A 197 -18.24 -32.55 -26.13
CA ALA A 197 -17.95 -31.64 -27.23
C ALA A 197 -18.74 -30.31 -27.12
N ALA A 198 -19.99 -30.37 -26.65
CA ALA A 198 -20.81 -29.18 -26.40
C ALA A 198 -20.31 -28.39 -25.18
N ARG A 199 -19.79 -29.07 -24.13
CA ARG A 199 -19.12 -28.42 -23.00
C ARG A 199 -17.84 -27.71 -23.42
N LEU A 200 -17.03 -28.33 -24.29
CA LEU A 200 -15.81 -27.73 -24.83
C LEU A 200 -16.12 -26.51 -25.71
N ARG A 201 -17.12 -26.61 -26.60
CA ARG A 201 -17.52 -25.52 -27.49
C ARG A 201 -18.18 -24.36 -26.74
N ALA A 202 -19.06 -24.65 -25.79
CA ALA A 202 -19.67 -23.64 -24.92
C ALA A 202 -18.63 -22.99 -23.99
N ARG A 203 -17.67 -23.76 -23.44
CA ARG A 203 -16.55 -23.18 -22.68
C ARG A 203 -15.65 -22.32 -23.55
N LEU A 204 -15.30 -22.76 -24.77
CA LEU A 204 -14.46 -21.97 -25.67
C LEU A 204 -15.15 -20.66 -26.07
N LEU A 205 -16.42 -20.70 -26.48
CA LEU A 205 -17.21 -19.51 -26.84
C LEU A 205 -17.51 -18.60 -25.65
N HIS A 206 -17.83 -19.15 -24.48
CA HIS A 206 -18.09 -18.38 -23.26
C HIS A 206 -16.79 -17.79 -22.69
N VAL A 207 -15.67 -18.51 -22.78
CA VAL A 207 -14.34 -17.96 -22.52
C VAL A 207 -14.09 -16.82 -23.49
N TRP A 208 -14.24 -17.02 -24.81
CA TRP A 208 -13.99 -15.99 -25.82
C TRP A 208 -14.86 -14.73 -25.68
N HIS A 209 -16.17 -14.88 -25.42
CA HIS A 209 -17.12 -13.77 -25.31
C HIS A 209 -16.91 -12.93 -24.03
N HIS A 210 -16.61 -13.58 -22.90
CA HIS A 210 -16.23 -12.87 -21.66
C HIS A 210 -14.78 -12.32 -21.68
N TRP A 211 -13.94 -12.79 -22.61
CA TRP A 211 -12.52 -12.44 -22.71
C TRP A 211 -12.28 -11.09 -23.41
N ILE A 212 -13.17 -10.70 -24.34
CA ILE A 212 -13.05 -9.47 -25.16
C ILE A 212 -13.92 -8.32 -24.62
N LEU A 213 -15.13 -8.61 -24.11
CA LEU A 213 -16.05 -7.57 -23.61
C LEU A 213 -15.72 -7.20 -22.16
N GLN A 214 -14.86 -6.18 -22.01
CA GLN A 214 -14.25 -5.64 -20.78
C GLN A 214 -15.20 -5.17 -19.65
N THR A 215 -16.52 -5.27 -19.80
CA THR A 215 -17.49 -4.54 -18.96
C THR A 215 -17.85 -5.19 -17.62
N SER A 216 -17.52 -6.47 -17.36
CA SER A 216 -17.97 -7.20 -16.15
C SER A 216 -16.90 -7.41 -15.05
N GLU A 217 -15.66 -6.96 -15.22
CA GLU A 217 -14.56 -7.28 -14.29
C GLU A 217 -14.48 -6.37 -13.05
N THR A 218 -14.90 -5.10 -13.15
CA THR A 218 -14.87 -4.15 -12.01
C THR A 218 -15.86 -4.50 -10.91
N MET A 219 -17.02 -5.07 -11.26
CA MET A 219 -18.00 -5.56 -10.28
C MET A 219 -17.45 -6.77 -9.48
N ARG A 220 -16.58 -7.57 -10.10
CA ARG A 220 -15.99 -8.77 -9.49
C ARG A 220 -14.89 -8.41 -8.50
N THR A 221 -14.09 -7.37 -8.77
CA THR A 221 -13.04 -6.91 -7.82
C THR A 221 -13.64 -6.29 -6.57
N GLU A 222 -14.78 -5.59 -6.68
CA GLU A 222 -15.51 -5.10 -5.49
C GLU A 222 -16.06 -6.25 -4.64
N THR A 223 -16.57 -7.30 -5.26
CA THR A 223 -17.05 -8.50 -4.55
C THR A 223 -15.90 -9.19 -3.80
N LEU A 224 -14.73 -9.31 -4.44
CA LEU A 224 -13.53 -9.86 -3.79
C LEU A 224 -13.03 -8.95 -2.65
N ARG A 225 -13.13 -7.62 -2.81
CA ARG A 225 -12.76 -6.64 -1.78
C ARG A 225 -13.60 -6.80 -0.53
N GLN A 226 -14.92 -6.92 -0.69
CA GLN A 226 -15.83 -7.11 0.45
C GLN A 226 -15.55 -8.39 1.25
N GLN A 227 -14.96 -9.41 0.63
CA GLN A 227 -14.66 -10.70 1.28
C GLN A 227 -13.22 -10.82 1.79
N PHE A 228 -12.23 -10.43 1.00
CA PHE A 228 -10.80 -10.66 1.30
C PHE A 228 -10.04 -9.39 1.69
N GLY A 229 -10.67 -8.21 1.60
CA GLY A 229 -10.07 -6.92 1.90
C GLY A 229 -9.40 -6.25 0.72
N ASP A 230 -8.89 -5.04 0.95
CA ASP A 230 -8.46 -4.17 -0.13
C ASP A 230 -7.10 -4.56 -0.68
N ARG A 231 -6.14 -4.94 0.17
CA ARG A 231 -4.76 -5.24 -0.26
C ARG A 231 -4.71 -6.35 -1.33
N ILE A 232 -5.47 -7.42 -1.12
CA ILE A 232 -5.58 -8.53 -2.09
C ILE A 232 -6.30 -8.05 -3.35
N SER A 233 -7.37 -7.26 -3.21
CA SER A 233 -8.11 -6.71 -4.35
C SER A 233 -7.29 -5.71 -5.19
N VAL A 234 -6.41 -4.90 -4.59
CA VAL A 234 -5.46 -4.04 -5.33
C VAL A 234 -4.53 -4.92 -6.17
N SER A 235 -4.02 -6.02 -5.62
CA SER A 235 -3.10 -6.91 -6.36
C SER A 235 -3.78 -7.56 -7.58
N ILE A 236 -5.03 -7.97 -7.43
CA ILE A 236 -5.83 -8.54 -8.50
C ILE A 236 -6.21 -7.47 -9.54
N GLU A 237 -6.56 -6.26 -9.11
CA GLU A 237 -6.85 -5.14 -10.00
C GLU A 237 -5.59 -4.70 -10.77
N PHE A 238 -4.40 -4.78 -10.15
CA PHE A 238 -3.13 -4.55 -10.83
C PHE A 238 -2.88 -5.59 -11.93
N LEU A 239 -3.10 -6.87 -11.64
CA LEU A 239 -2.99 -7.96 -12.62
C LEU A 239 -3.92 -7.71 -13.83
N LEU A 240 -5.17 -7.33 -13.56
CA LEU A 240 -6.15 -7.01 -14.62
C LEU A 240 -5.75 -5.76 -15.40
N HIS A 241 -5.23 -4.73 -14.72
CA HIS A 241 -4.73 -3.51 -15.35
C HIS A 241 -3.57 -3.82 -16.30
N TYR A 242 -2.59 -4.59 -15.83
CA TYR A 242 -1.44 -5.00 -16.62
C TYR A 242 -1.86 -5.79 -17.87
N ARG A 243 -2.75 -6.77 -17.70
CA ARG A 243 -3.31 -7.56 -18.82
C ARG A 243 -3.91 -6.66 -19.92
N ARG A 244 -4.68 -5.63 -19.55
CA ARG A 244 -5.31 -4.72 -20.54
C ARG A 244 -4.25 -3.94 -21.32
N CYS A 245 -3.20 -3.48 -20.65
CA CYS A 245 -2.16 -2.68 -21.27
C CYS A 245 -1.20 -3.49 -22.15
N VAL A 246 -0.91 -4.75 -21.79
CA VAL A 246 -0.08 -5.66 -22.60
C VAL A 246 -0.82 -6.10 -23.87
N LEU A 247 -2.16 -6.17 -23.84
CA LEU A 247 -2.94 -6.61 -25.00
C LEU A 247 -2.72 -5.72 -26.23
N ALA A 248 -2.66 -4.40 -26.05
CA ALA A 248 -2.39 -3.47 -27.16
C ALA A 248 -0.99 -3.68 -27.76
N LEU A 249 0.01 -3.88 -26.89
CA LEU A 249 1.37 -4.19 -27.33
C LEU A 249 1.43 -5.55 -28.04
N THR A 250 0.66 -6.52 -27.56
CA THR A 250 0.53 -7.86 -28.16
C THR A 250 -0.05 -7.79 -29.57
N THR A 251 -1.10 -6.99 -29.79
CA THR A 251 -1.70 -6.85 -31.12
C THR A 251 -0.71 -6.26 -32.11
N LEU A 252 0.03 -5.20 -31.73
CA LEU A 252 1.00 -4.56 -32.61
C LEU A 252 2.18 -5.49 -32.92
N SER A 253 2.74 -6.14 -31.89
CA SER A 253 3.91 -7.00 -32.06
C SER A 253 3.59 -8.28 -32.83
N THR A 254 2.39 -8.85 -32.62
CA THR A 254 1.92 -10.02 -33.38
C THR A 254 1.63 -9.65 -34.83
N ALA A 255 1.06 -8.46 -35.08
CA ALA A 255 0.86 -7.96 -36.43
C ALA A 255 2.20 -7.78 -37.17
N ASN A 256 3.21 -7.22 -36.51
CA ASN A 256 4.57 -7.12 -37.08
C ASN A 256 5.13 -8.50 -37.44
N TYR A 257 5.00 -9.48 -36.56
CA TYR A 257 5.46 -10.84 -36.82
C TYR A 257 4.71 -11.53 -37.97
N LEU A 258 3.38 -11.42 -38.06
CA LEU A 258 2.60 -12.12 -39.07
C LEU A 258 2.59 -11.42 -40.44
N LEU A 259 2.62 -10.08 -40.45
CA LEU A 259 2.43 -9.30 -41.67
C LEU A 259 3.75 -8.81 -42.27
N VAL A 260 4.77 -8.52 -41.45
CA VAL A 260 6.03 -7.93 -41.95
C VAL A 260 7.12 -8.96 -42.12
N ARG A 261 7.29 -9.88 -41.16
CA ARG A 261 8.38 -10.89 -41.16
C ARG A 261 8.49 -11.65 -42.48
N PHE A 262 7.36 -12.12 -43.02
CA PHE A 262 7.33 -12.93 -44.24
C PHE A 262 7.36 -12.11 -45.54
N VAL A 263 7.24 -10.78 -45.44
CA VAL A 263 7.27 -9.85 -46.58
C VAL A 263 8.66 -9.23 -46.73
N SER A 264 9.23 -8.74 -45.63
CA SER A 264 10.56 -8.15 -45.59
C SER A 264 11.21 -8.41 -44.24
N TRP A 265 12.25 -9.23 -44.25
CA TRP A 265 13.08 -9.50 -43.07
C TRP A 265 13.69 -8.21 -42.51
N ASP A 266 14.27 -7.38 -43.39
CA ASP A 266 14.92 -6.13 -43.02
C ASP A 266 13.97 -5.18 -42.29
N ALA A 267 12.77 -4.97 -42.84
CA ALA A 267 11.76 -4.13 -42.22
C ALA A 267 11.29 -4.71 -40.87
N TYR A 268 11.16 -6.03 -40.77
CA TYR A 268 10.78 -6.69 -39.52
C TYR A 268 11.81 -6.46 -38.42
N VAL A 269 13.11 -6.62 -38.70
CA VAL A 269 14.20 -6.43 -37.73
C VAL A 269 14.31 -4.97 -37.29
N ILE A 270 14.19 -4.00 -38.21
CA ILE A 270 14.18 -2.57 -37.86
C ILE A 270 12.99 -2.24 -36.96
N LEU A 271 11.79 -2.69 -37.34
CA LEU A 271 10.59 -2.48 -36.52
C LEU A 271 10.70 -3.13 -35.15
N LEU A 272 11.37 -4.28 -35.06
CA LEU A 272 11.62 -4.97 -33.80
C LEU A 272 12.52 -4.14 -32.86
N GLY A 273 13.55 -3.48 -33.39
CA GLY A 273 14.35 -2.49 -32.66
C GLY A 273 13.54 -1.28 -32.21
N VAL A 274 12.69 -0.73 -33.07
CA VAL A 274 11.77 0.39 -32.74
C VAL A 274 10.78 -0.01 -31.64
N PHE A 275 10.22 -1.22 -31.70
CA PHE A 275 9.36 -1.75 -30.64
C PHE A 275 10.12 -1.85 -29.32
N GLY A 276 11.38 -2.29 -29.33
CA GLY A 276 12.25 -2.27 -28.15
C GLY A 276 12.30 -0.90 -27.48
N VAL A 277 12.70 0.13 -28.24
CA VAL A 277 12.78 1.53 -27.75
C VAL A 277 11.41 2.03 -27.26
N PHE A 278 10.34 1.76 -27.99
CA PHE A 278 8.98 2.13 -27.58
C PHE A 278 8.55 1.45 -26.28
N THR A 279 8.85 0.16 -26.11
CA THR A 279 8.40 -0.60 -24.93
C THR A 279 9.01 -0.08 -23.64
N CYS A 280 10.31 0.18 -23.59
CA CYS A 280 10.95 0.70 -22.38
C CYS A 280 10.84 2.23 -22.23
N GLY A 281 10.87 2.98 -23.33
CA GLY A 281 10.90 4.45 -23.33
C GLY A 281 9.53 5.10 -23.21
N ALA A 282 8.47 4.47 -23.73
CA ALA A 282 7.13 5.05 -23.74
C ALA A 282 6.07 4.16 -23.05
N TRP A 283 5.93 2.90 -23.47
CA TRP A 283 4.85 2.04 -22.98
C TRP A 283 4.99 1.65 -21.50
N GLY A 284 6.17 1.23 -21.05
CA GLY A 284 6.44 0.90 -19.65
C GLY A 284 6.19 2.07 -18.69
N PRO A 285 6.75 3.26 -18.96
CA PRO A 285 6.48 4.48 -18.20
C PRO A 285 4.99 4.86 -18.21
N TRP A 286 4.34 4.82 -19.38
CA TRP A 286 2.91 5.08 -19.52
C TRP A 286 2.07 4.13 -18.65
N LEU A 287 2.40 2.85 -18.64
CA LEU A 287 1.72 1.86 -17.80
C LEU A 287 1.89 2.18 -16.31
N ALA A 288 3.13 2.40 -15.85
CA ALA A 288 3.38 2.68 -14.43
C ALA A 288 2.67 3.95 -13.96
N ARG A 289 2.63 4.98 -14.82
CA ARG A 289 1.87 6.22 -14.61
C ARG A 289 0.36 5.96 -14.56
N ARG A 290 -0.19 5.21 -15.52
CA ARG A 290 -1.63 4.87 -15.57
C ARG A 290 -2.06 4.02 -14.37
N TRP A 291 -1.19 3.12 -13.92
CA TRP A 291 -1.40 2.36 -12.69
C TRP A 291 -1.41 3.27 -11.47
N THR A 292 -0.48 4.21 -11.36
CA THR A 292 -0.44 5.18 -10.25
C THR A 292 -1.75 5.97 -10.16
N PHE A 293 -2.26 6.47 -11.29
CA PHE A 293 -3.54 7.18 -11.34
C PHE A 293 -4.73 6.28 -10.97
N ARG A 294 -4.76 5.05 -11.52
CA ARG A 294 -5.80 4.07 -11.21
C ARG A 294 -5.79 3.70 -9.73
N PHE A 295 -4.61 3.45 -9.15
CA PHE A 295 -4.42 3.18 -7.74
C PHE A 295 -4.94 4.33 -6.88
N MET A 296 -4.57 5.58 -7.17
CA MET A 296 -5.06 6.75 -6.41
C MET A 296 -6.59 6.88 -6.50
N THR A 297 -7.18 6.57 -7.65
CA THR A 297 -8.63 6.58 -7.83
C THR A 297 -9.30 5.51 -6.97
N LEU A 298 -8.76 4.29 -6.97
CA LEU A 298 -9.25 3.18 -6.14
C LEU A 298 -9.06 3.48 -4.66
N ALA A 299 -7.89 3.99 -4.28
CA ALA A 299 -7.60 4.40 -2.91
C ALA A 299 -8.60 5.45 -2.43
N ARG A 300 -8.97 6.45 -3.25
CA ARG A 300 -10.03 7.41 -2.91
C ARG A 300 -11.42 6.77 -2.82
N GLN A 301 -11.80 5.96 -3.81
CA GLN A 301 -13.10 5.28 -3.86
C GLN A 301 -13.32 4.30 -2.70
N TRP A 302 -12.25 3.66 -2.25
CA TRP A 302 -12.28 2.69 -1.15
C TRP A 302 -12.09 3.41 0.20
N LYS A 303 -11.23 4.44 0.30
CA LYS A 303 -11.04 5.25 1.52
C LYS A 303 -12.30 6.01 1.95
N SER A 304 -13.14 6.47 1.00
CA SER A 304 -14.44 7.07 1.34
C SER A 304 -15.48 6.10 1.91
N ARG A 305 -15.19 4.79 1.88
CA ARG A 305 -16.09 3.73 2.38
C ARG A 305 -15.56 2.99 3.62
N HIS A 306 -14.32 3.24 4.06
CA HIS A 306 -13.73 2.56 5.21
C HIS A 306 -14.05 3.26 6.53
N VAL A 307 -14.97 2.67 7.28
CA VAL A 307 -15.22 3.05 8.68
C VAL A 307 -14.16 2.44 9.60
N VAL A 308 -13.55 1.31 9.20
CA VAL A 308 -12.52 0.59 9.98
C VAL A 308 -11.20 0.65 9.22
N SER A 309 -10.31 1.57 9.61
CA SER A 309 -8.91 1.41 9.27
C SER A 309 -8.32 0.32 10.17
N ALA A 310 -7.70 -0.70 9.57
CA ALA A 310 -6.85 -1.63 10.32
C ALA A 310 -5.89 -0.82 11.23
N PRO A 311 -5.50 -1.36 12.40
CA PRO A 311 -4.65 -0.67 13.35
C PRO A 311 -3.54 0.10 12.66
N GLY A 312 -3.19 1.27 13.21
CA GLY A 312 -1.85 1.81 13.02
C GLY A 312 -0.86 0.67 13.19
N SER A 313 -0.24 0.29 12.07
CA SER A 313 0.91 -0.60 11.98
C SER A 313 0.81 -1.87 12.86
N ILE A 314 0.11 -2.91 12.39
CA ILE A 314 0.07 -4.25 13.05
C ILE A 314 1.48 -4.60 13.52
N LEU A 315 1.64 -4.88 14.81
CA LEU A 315 2.94 -5.19 15.39
C LEU A 315 3.51 -6.44 14.71
N ASN A 316 4.79 -6.41 14.33
CA ASN A 316 5.37 -7.53 13.59
C ASN A 316 5.54 -8.77 14.48
N PRO A 317 4.78 -9.86 14.27
CA PRO A 317 4.87 -11.06 15.11
C PRO A 317 6.19 -11.80 14.91
N ASN A 318 6.86 -11.61 13.77
CA ASN A 318 8.12 -12.29 13.45
C ASN A 318 9.34 -11.71 14.19
N VAL A 319 9.17 -10.58 14.89
CA VAL A 319 10.25 -9.93 15.64
C VAL A 319 10.12 -10.32 17.12
N PRO A 320 11.11 -11.01 17.71
CA PRO A 320 11.13 -11.33 19.13
C PRO A 320 10.91 -10.10 20.03
N ALA A 321 10.24 -10.27 21.18
CA ALA A 321 9.99 -9.18 22.12
C ALA A 321 11.29 -8.47 22.58
N SER A 322 12.38 -9.24 22.74
CA SER A 322 13.72 -8.73 23.08
C SER A 322 14.28 -7.71 22.08
N LEU A 323 13.92 -7.85 20.80
CA LEU A 323 14.28 -6.94 19.71
C LEU A 323 13.38 -5.69 19.70
N ARG A 324 12.11 -5.83 20.10
CA ARG A 324 11.15 -4.71 20.21
C ARG A 324 11.50 -3.79 21.38
N GLU A 325 11.96 -4.36 22.49
CA GLU A 325 12.35 -3.63 23.72
C GLU A 325 13.74 -2.98 23.66
N ALA A 326 14.55 -3.27 22.63
CA ALA A 326 15.89 -2.71 22.50
C ALA A 326 15.87 -1.17 22.41
N SER A 327 16.83 -0.48 23.02
CA SER A 327 16.92 0.99 22.93
C SER A 327 16.97 1.47 21.47
N ALA A 328 16.37 2.64 21.17
CA ALA A 328 16.37 3.21 19.81
C ALA A 328 17.79 3.29 19.20
N SER A 329 18.80 3.54 20.04
CA SER A 329 20.22 3.57 19.65
C SER A 329 20.83 2.20 19.29
N ARG A 330 20.31 1.09 19.85
CA ARG A 330 20.68 -0.28 19.47
C ARG A 330 19.98 -0.71 18.19
N ARG A 331 18.69 -0.37 18.04
CA ARG A 331 17.92 -0.59 16.80
C ARG A 331 18.59 0.09 15.60
N GLN A 332 18.97 1.36 15.73
CA GLN A 332 19.64 2.10 14.66
C GLN A 332 20.99 1.48 14.27
N ARG A 333 21.82 1.06 15.24
CA ARG A 333 23.10 0.38 14.96
C ARG A 333 22.91 -0.95 14.24
N ARG A 334 21.91 -1.74 14.63
CA ARG A 334 21.57 -3.00 13.96
C ARG A 334 21.08 -2.76 12.53
N ARG A 335 20.26 -1.73 12.28
CA ARG A 335 19.81 -1.37 10.92
C ARG A 335 20.98 -0.99 10.02
N ILE A 336 21.93 -0.20 10.52
CA ILE A 336 23.16 0.15 9.77
C ILE A 336 23.99 -1.10 9.47
N ALA A 337 24.19 -1.97 10.47
CA ALA A 337 24.93 -3.21 10.30
C ALA A 337 24.25 -4.19 9.32
N ALA A 338 22.94 -4.36 9.40
CA ALA A 338 22.14 -5.19 8.50
C ALA A 338 22.15 -4.62 7.07
N GLY A 339 22.06 -3.30 6.91
CA GLY A 339 22.21 -2.63 5.62
C GLY A 339 23.60 -2.83 5.01
N ALA A 340 24.66 -2.68 5.79
CA ALA A 340 26.04 -2.93 5.35
C ALA A 340 26.26 -4.40 4.98
N PHE A 341 25.74 -5.33 5.79
CA PHE A 341 25.77 -6.76 5.47
C PHE A 341 25.00 -7.08 4.19
N THR A 342 23.83 -6.47 3.99
CA THR A 342 23.04 -6.65 2.76
C THR A 342 23.84 -6.23 1.53
N MET A 343 24.52 -5.08 1.57
CA MET A 343 25.37 -4.62 0.47
C MET A 343 26.55 -5.55 0.20
N LEU A 344 27.27 -5.95 1.26
CA LEU A 344 28.37 -6.93 1.14
C LEU A 344 27.88 -8.24 0.54
N PHE A 345 26.72 -8.73 0.99
CA PHE A 345 26.14 -9.97 0.53
C PHE A 345 25.69 -9.88 -0.93
N VAL A 346 25.07 -8.77 -1.36
CA VAL A 346 24.75 -8.53 -2.78
C VAL A 346 26.02 -8.59 -3.64
N ALA A 347 27.11 -7.95 -3.20
CA ALA A 347 28.38 -7.99 -3.92
C ALA A 347 28.95 -9.41 -4.02
N VAL A 348 29.00 -10.15 -2.90
CA VAL A 348 29.41 -11.57 -2.87
C VAL A 348 28.50 -12.41 -3.76
N ASN A 349 27.22 -12.10 -3.80
CA ASN A 349 26.30 -12.85 -4.62
C ASN A 349 26.50 -12.64 -6.11
N ILE A 350 26.72 -11.40 -6.56
CA ILE A 350 27.09 -11.12 -7.95
C ILE A 350 28.36 -11.91 -8.31
N LEU A 351 29.36 -11.95 -7.41
CA LEU A 351 30.60 -12.71 -7.60
C LEU A 351 30.38 -14.24 -7.68
N LEU A 352 29.33 -14.79 -7.07
CA LEU A 352 29.00 -16.22 -7.14
C LEU A 352 28.09 -16.55 -8.32
N LEU A 353 27.11 -15.68 -8.59
CA LEU A 353 26.08 -15.91 -9.59
C LEU A 353 26.63 -15.80 -11.01
N VAL A 354 27.55 -14.87 -11.27
CA VAL A 354 28.16 -14.71 -12.59
C VAL A 354 28.91 -15.98 -13.04
N PRO A 355 29.82 -16.57 -12.24
CA PRO A 355 30.46 -17.84 -12.60
C PRO A 355 29.49 -19.00 -12.83
N VAL A 356 28.46 -19.15 -11.99
CA VAL A 356 27.44 -20.20 -12.14
C VAL A 356 26.66 -20.00 -13.44
N SER A 357 26.28 -18.76 -13.73
CA SER A 357 25.63 -18.38 -14.99
C SER A 357 26.51 -18.68 -16.19
N LEU A 358 27.79 -18.29 -16.15
CA LEU A 358 28.77 -18.55 -17.21
C LEU A 358 28.95 -20.04 -17.49
N PHE A 359 28.99 -20.88 -16.45
CA PHE A 359 29.04 -22.33 -16.60
C PHE A 359 27.84 -22.87 -17.38
N PHE A 360 26.62 -22.47 -17.00
CA PHE A 360 25.40 -22.90 -17.68
C PHE A 360 25.28 -22.33 -19.10
N THR A 361 25.71 -21.08 -19.32
CA THR A 361 25.76 -20.50 -20.67
C THR A 361 26.76 -21.25 -21.54
N GLN A 362 27.95 -21.60 -21.04
CA GLN A 362 28.93 -22.39 -21.80
C GLN A 362 28.39 -23.79 -22.12
N TRP A 363 27.69 -24.44 -21.19
CA TRP A 363 27.04 -25.73 -21.44
C TRP A 363 26.01 -25.62 -22.57
N TYR A 364 25.18 -24.57 -22.56
CA TYR A 364 24.23 -24.30 -23.65
C TYR A 364 24.94 -24.05 -24.99
N VAL A 365 25.98 -23.21 -25.00
CA VAL A 365 26.80 -22.88 -26.18
C VAL A 365 27.39 -24.14 -26.79
N PHE A 366 27.98 -25.00 -25.95
CA PHE A 366 28.54 -26.27 -26.38
C PHE A 366 27.48 -27.17 -27.05
N GLY A 367 26.30 -27.31 -26.43
CA GLY A 367 25.21 -28.12 -26.98
C GLY A 367 24.68 -27.63 -28.33
N LYS A 368 24.70 -26.31 -28.57
CA LYS A 368 24.30 -25.72 -29.86
C LYS A 368 25.39 -25.83 -30.94
N HIS A 369 26.66 -25.88 -30.56
CA HIS A 369 27.80 -25.87 -31.49
C HIS A 369 28.37 -27.24 -31.84
N ALA A 370 28.12 -28.26 -31.01
CA ALA A 370 28.59 -29.62 -31.26
C ALA A 370 28.17 -30.14 -32.65
N PRO A 371 29.03 -30.94 -33.31
CA PRO A 371 28.78 -31.44 -34.67
C PRO A 371 27.68 -32.49 -34.71
N THR A 372 27.26 -32.82 -35.93
CA THR A 372 26.52 -34.08 -36.14
C THR A 372 27.46 -35.28 -35.98
N CYS A 373 26.93 -36.43 -35.54
CA CYS A 373 27.74 -37.64 -35.38
C CYS A 373 28.28 -38.16 -36.72
N GLU A 374 27.52 -37.99 -37.81
CA GLU A 374 27.95 -38.29 -39.18
C GLU A 374 29.15 -37.42 -39.59
N CYS A 375 29.11 -36.11 -39.28
CA CYS A 375 30.24 -35.22 -39.51
C CYS A 375 31.46 -35.55 -38.66
N CYS A 376 31.24 -35.84 -37.38
CA CYS A 376 32.28 -36.18 -36.43
C CYS A 376 33.03 -37.44 -36.90
N GLU A 377 32.30 -38.51 -37.27
CA GLU A 377 32.89 -39.76 -37.77
C GLU A 377 33.62 -39.57 -39.10
N PHE A 378 33.06 -38.80 -40.03
CA PHE A 378 33.71 -38.49 -41.31
C PHE A 378 35.05 -37.77 -41.11
N LEU A 379 35.09 -36.79 -40.20
CA LEU A 379 36.28 -35.99 -39.94
C LEU A 379 37.35 -36.76 -39.15
N LEU A 380 36.94 -37.63 -38.21
CA LEU A 380 37.88 -38.57 -37.54
C LEU A 380 38.42 -39.64 -38.49
N TYR A 381 37.61 -40.11 -39.44
CA TYR A 381 38.05 -41.06 -40.45
C TYR A 381 39.11 -40.43 -41.35
N GLN A 382 38.90 -39.19 -41.81
CA GLN A 382 39.87 -38.46 -42.63
C GLN A 382 41.16 -38.10 -41.84
N SER A 383 41.06 -37.75 -40.55
CA SER A 383 42.24 -37.44 -39.73
C SER A 383 43.04 -38.68 -39.29
N GLY A 384 42.39 -39.86 -39.25
CA GLY A 384 43.02 -41.14 -38.92
C GLY A 384 43.80 -41.81 -40.07
N ILE A 385 43.66 -41.35 -41.32
CA ILE A 385 44.45 -41.84 -42.46
C ILE A 385 45.85 -41.21 -42.40
N GLY A 386 46.69 -41.72 -41.51
CA GLY A 386 48.12 -41.47 -41.56
C GLY A 386 48.73 -42.14 -42.80
N SER A 387 49.45 -41.35 -43.62
CA SER A 387 50.42 -41.73 -44.68
C SER A 387 50.10 -41.39 -46.15
N GLY A 388 49.30 -40.36 -46.42
CA GLY A 388 49.21 -39.77 -47.77
C GLY A 388 48.30 -38.55 -47.80
N SER A 389 48.82 -37.39 -47.41
CA SER A 389 48.07 -36.15 -47.24
C SER A 389 47.43 -35.66 -48.55
N GLN A 390 46.14 -35.91 -48.72
CA GLN A 390 45.29 -34.90 -49.32
C GLN A 390 44.92 -33.92 -48.19
N ALA A 391 45.11 -32.63 -48.43
CA ALA A 391 44.56 -31.64 -47.52
C ALA A 391 43.04 -31.83 -47.51
N MET A 392 42.35 -31.52 -46.40
CA MET A 392 40.88 -31.59 -46.37
C MET A 392 40.22 -30.75 -47.50
N GLU A 393 40.99 -29.80 -48.06
CA GLU A 393 40.72 -28.99 -49.27
C GLU A 393 40.55 -29.78 -50.57
N ASP A 394 41.24 -30.93 -50.70
CA ASP A 394 41.29 -31.72 -51.93
C ASP A 394 40.13 -32.72 -52.04
N VAL A 395 39.29 -32.83 -50.99
CA VAL A 395 38.12 -33.72 -50.96
C VAL A 395 36.94 -33.04 -51.67
N PRO A 396 36.45 -33.58 -52.81
CA PRO A 396 35.35 -32.98 -53.55
C PRO A 396 34.08 -32.83 -52.70
N GLU A 397 33.34 -31.72 -52.84
CA GLU A 397 32.08 -31.44 -52.12
C GLU A 397 31.07 -32.61 -52.16
N SER A 398 31.03 -33.35 -53.27
CA SER A 398 30.17 -34.53 -53.45
C SER A 398 30.49 -35.71 -52.53
N MET A 399 31.67 -35.73 -51.91
CA MET A 399 32.13 -36.80 -51.02
C MET A 399 31.83 -36.51 -49.54
N TRP A 400 31.40 -35.29 -49.23
CA TRP A 400 31.05 -34.89 -47.87
C TRP A 400 29.64 -35.35 -47.50
N PRO A 401 29.41 -35.74 -46.24
CA PRO A 401 28.06 -35.96 -45.75
C PRO A 401 27.20 -34.69 -45.91
N PRO A 402 25.87 -34.84 -46.11
CA PRO A 402 24.95 -33.71 -46.24
C PRO A 402 25.11 -32.72 -45.07
N ASN A 403 25.14 -31.42 -45.37
CA ASN A 403 25.39 -30.32 -44.44
C ASN A 403 26.81 -30.24 -43.86
N CYS A 404 27.62 -31.30 -43.95
CA CYS A 404 28.94 -31.35 -43.35
C CYS A 404 29.99 -30.47 -44.03
N TYR A 405 29.95 -30.41 -45.36
CA TYR A 405 30.81 -29.54 -46.16
C TYR A 405 30.62 -28.07 -45.76
N ARG A 406 29.36 -27.64 -45.62
CA ARG A 406 28.99 -26.30 -45.17
C ARG A 406 29.38 -26.04 -43.71
N GLU A 407 29.26 -27.05 -42.85
CA GLU A 407 29.70 -26.96 -41.45
C GLU A 407 31.23 -26.81 -41.31
N TYR A 408 32.01 -27.33 -42.26
CA TYR A 408 33.48 -27.36 -42.19
C TYR A 408 34.17 -26.20 -42.95
N PHE A 409 33.72 -25.83 -44.15
CA PHE A 409 34.47 -24.91 -45.04
C PHE A 409 34.21 -23.42 -44.84
N VAL A 410 33.05 -23.02 -44.28
CA VAL A 410 32.66 -21.59 -44.21
C VAL A 410 33.48 -20.77 -43.20
N HIS A 411 34.20 -21.40 -42.25
CA HIS A 411 34.87 -20.68 -41.14
C HIS A 411 36.35 -21.02 -40.96
N ARG A 412 36.99 -21.56 -41.99
CA ARG A 412 38.39 -22.01 -41.94
C ARG A 412 39.41 -20.88 -41.82
N GLU A 413 39.10 -19.70 -42.34
CA GLU A 413 40.04 -18.57 -42.40
C GLU A 413 40.15 -17.78 -41.08
N GLU A 414 39.26 -17.98 -40.12
CA GLU A 414 39.21 -17.12 -38.92
C GLU A 414 39.97 -17.67 -37.70
N PHE A 415 40.30 -18.97 -37.61
CA PHE A 415 40.97 -19.53 -36.42
C PHE A 415 41.92 -20.72 -36.70
N PRO A 416 43.25 -20.51 -36.82
CA PRO A 416 44.24 -21.56 -37.08
C PRO A 416 44.42 -22.61 -35.96
N LEU A 417 43.83 -22.37 -34.77
CA LEU A 417 43.99 -23.23 -33.57
C LEU A 417 43.02 -24.44 -33.53
N LEU A 418 42.20 -24.62 -34.58
CA LEU A 418 41.17 -25.66 -34.77
C LEU A 418 41.66 -27.13 -34.76
N LEU A 419 42.95 -27.39 -34.54
CA LEU A 419 43.52 -28.74 -34.48
C LEU A 419 43.89 -29.23 -33.07
N ALA A 420 43.69 -28.43 -32.02
CA ALA A 420 44.13 -28.79 -30.67
C ALA A 420 43.13 -29.68 -29.88
N THR A 421 41.87 -29.76 -30.29
CA THR A 421 40.79 -30.44 -29.54
C THR A 421 39.93 -31.35 -30.43
N GLN A 422 40.55 -32.16 -31.29
CA GLN A 422 39.80 -33.21 -32.00
C GLN A 422 39.24 -34.22 -30.98
N PRO A 423 37.95 -34.60 -31.07
CA PRO A 423 37.36 -35.58 -30.17
C PRO A 423 38.02 -36.95 -30.40
N SER A 424 38.38 -37.66 -29.35
CA SER A 424 38.99 -39.00 -29.49
C SER A 424 37.98 -40.09 -29.87
N ASP A 425 36.69 -39.86 -29.65
CA ASP A 425 35.60 -40.79 -29.96
C ASP A 425 34.28 -40.03 -30.18
N CYS A 426 33.64 -40.25 -31.33
CA CYS A 426 32.36 -39.67 -31.72
C CYS A 426 31.14 -40.48 -31.28
N ARG A 427 31.30 -41.54 -30.47
CA ARG A 427 30.17 -42.36 -30.01
C ARG A 427 29.63 -41.95 -28.64
N TYR A 428 30.32 -41.06 -27.93
CA TYR A 428 29.86 -40.59 -26.63
C TYR A 428 28.79 -39.51 -26.76
N TRP A 429 27.66 -39.74 -26.09
CA TRP A 429 26.61 -38.75 -25.93
C TRP A 429 27.17 -37.51 -25.22
N GLY A 430 27.07 -36.35 -25.88
CA GLY A 430 27.69 -35.10 -25.42
C GLY A 430 28.99 -34.72 -26.13
N VAL A 431 29.44 -35.48 -27.14
CA VAL A 431 30.53 -35.08 -28.05
C VAL A 431 30.01 -34.75 -29.45
N CYS A 432 29.01 -35.49 -29.93
CA CYS A 432 28.26 -35.24 -31.15
C CYS A 432 26.76 -35.49 -30.94
N PHE A 433 25.93 -35.04 -31.89
CA PHE A 433 24.49 -35.30 -31.91
C PHE A 433 24.03 -35.85 -33.27
N SER A 434 22.97 -36.65 -33.29
CA SER A 434 22.42 -37.26 -34.50
C SER A 434 21.70 -36.23 -35.37
N HIS A 435 21.16 -35.16 -34.77
CA HIS A 435 20.43 -34.11 -35.47
C HIS A 435 21.13 -32.75 -35.36
N GLU A 436 21.06 -31.95 -36.43
CA GLU A 436 21.59 -30.59 -36.48
C GLU A 436 20.70 -29.59 -35.70
N ALA A 437 19.39 -29.75 -35.78
CA ALA A 437 18.45 -28.86 -35.10
C ALA A 437 18.11 -29.36 -33.68
N ALA A 438 17.96 -28.43 -32.74
CA ALA A 438 17.45 -28.70 -31.39
C ALA A 438 15.91 -28.76 -31.36
N THR A 439 15.31 -29.46 -32.33
CA THR A 439 13.85 -29.66 -32.39
C THR A 439 13.39 -30.61 -31.29
N VAL A 440 12.16 -30.40 -30.79
CA VAL A 440 11.60 -31.20 -29.68
C VAL A 440 11.69 -32.69 -29.99
N GLY A 441 12.31 -33.45 -29.07
CA GLY A 441 12.47 -34.90 -29.19
C GLY A 441 13.80 -35.36 -29.80
N THR A 442 14.65 -34.46 -30.31
CA THR A 442 16.01 -34.85 -30.75
C THR A 442 16.96 -35.01 -29.57
N ASP A 443 18.05 -35.74 -29.77
CA ASP A 443 19.12 -35.93 -28.78
C ASP A 443 19.79 -34.61 -28.37
N ARG A 444 19.96 -33.69 -29.32
CA ARG A 444 20.41 -32.31 -29.06
C ARG A 444 19.43 -31.53 -28.19
N TRP A 445 18.12 -31.67 -28.45
CA TRP A 445 17.08 -31.04 -27.62
C TRP A 445 17.05 -31.62 -26.21
N VAL A 446 17.19 -32.93 -26.05
CA VAL A 446 17.25 -33.58 -24.72
C VAL A 446 18.46 -33.07 -23.93
N TYR A 447 19.62 -32.92 -24.55
CA TYR A 447 20.81 -32.37 -23.91
C TYR A 447 20.60 -30.94 -23.39
N ILE A 448 20.02 -30.06 -24.22
CA ILE A 448 19.70 -28.69 -23.84
C ILE A 448 18.61 -28.66 -22.77
N LEU A 449 17.62 -29.56 -22.84
CA LEU A 449 16.60 -29.70 -21.81
C LEU A 449 17.21 -30.10 -20.46
N CYS A 450 18.18 -31.03 -20.45
CA CYS A 450 18.90 -31.40 -19.23
C CYS A 450 19.64 -30.20 -18.61
N GLN A 451 20.31 -29.39 -19.44
CA GLN A 451 20.94 -28.14 -19.00
C GLN A 451 19.90 -27.18 -18.41
N GLY A 452 18.75 -26.98 -19.07
CA GLY A 452 17.67 -26.14 -18.59
C GLY A 452 17.06 -26.62 -17.27
N ILE A 453 16.85 -27.93 -17.10
CA ILE A 453 16.37 -28.53 -15.84
C ILE A 453 17.40 -28.31 -14.72
N ALA A 454 18.68 -28.58 -14.98
CA ALA A 454 19.74 -28.39 -14.00
C ALA A 454 19.85 -26.91 -13.58
N MET A 455 19.83 -25.99 -14.55
CA MET A 455 19.83 -24.55 -14.30
C MET A 455 18.60 -24.13 -13.48
N GLY A 456 17.39 -24.56 -13.85
CA GLY A 456 16.17 -24.26 -13.11
C GLY A 456 16.17 -24.82 -11.69
N LEU A 457 16.68 -26.04 -11.47
CA LEU A 457 16.83 -26.59 -10.11
C LEU A 457 17.81 -25.76 -9.27
N ILE A 458 18.96 -25.38 -9.81
CA ILE A 458 19.96 -24.62 -9.06
C ILE A 458 19.50 -23.17 -8.83
N LEU A 459 19.15 -22.44 -9.88
CA LEU A 459 18.82 -21.01 -9.80
C LEU A 459 17.41 -20.79 -9.25
N ASP A 460 16.40 -21.48 -9.80
CA ASP A 460 15.00 -21.20 -9.46
C ASP A 460 14.56 -21.90 -8.17
N VAL A 461 15.09 -23.10 -7.86
CA VAL A 461 14.71 -23.84 -6.64
C VAL A 461 15.70 -23.58 -5.50
N PHE A 462 16.96 -23.99 -5.63
CA PHE A 462 17.90 -23.91 -4.51
C PHE A 462 18.26 -22.47 -4.13
N GLN A 463 18.71 -21.69 -5.11
CA GLN A 463 19.20 -20.34 -4.88
C GLN A 463 18.08 -19.38 -4.49
N THR A 464 16.93 -19.40 -5.17
CA THR A 464 15.75 -18.60 -4.76
C THR A 464 15.25 -18.99 -3.36
N SER A 465 15.21 -20.29 -3.02
CA SER A 465 14.82 -20.72 -1.67
C SER A 465 15.79 -20.22 -0.60
N PHE A 466 17.10 -20.29 -0.88
CA PHE A 466 18.12 -19.76 0.02
C PHE A 466 17.97 -18.25 0.23
N PHE A 467 17.81 -17.47 -0.84
CA PHE A 467 17.64 -16.03 -0.72
C PHE A 467 16.35 -15.61 -0.04
N ARG A 468 15.24 -16.33 -0.27
CA ARG A 468 13.98 -16.03 0.41
C ARG A 468 14.14 -16.17 1.91
N ARG A 469 14.80 -17.24 2.36
CA ARG A 469 15.11 -17.47 3.78
C ARG A 469 16.06 -16.43 4.33
N LEU A 470 17.12 -16.10 3.60
CA LEU A 470 18.10 -15.10 4.02
C LEU A 470 17.49 -13.69 4.10
N THR A 471 16.72 -13.29 3.09
CA THR A 471 16.08 -11.97 3.05
C THR A 471 15.07 -11.83 4.17
N PHE A 472 14.30 -12.89 4.45
CA PHE A 472 13.42 -12.94 5.61
C PHE A 472 14.22 -12.76 6.90
N TRP A 473 15.28 -13.55 7.09
CA TRP A 473 16.15 -13.46 8.26
C TRP A 473 16.75 -12.06 8.45
N LEU A 474 17.33 -11.47 7.40
CA LEU A 474 17.88 -10.11 7.45
C LEU A 474 16.85 -9.06 7.83
N THR A 475 15.65 -9.18 7.27
CA THR A 475 14.57 -8.22 7.55
C THR A 475 14.04 -8.37 8.98
N VAL A 476 14.05 -9.59 9.52
CA VAL A 476 13.74 -9.83 10.94
C VAL A 476 14.81 -9.19 11.84
N GLN A 477 16.09 -9.32 11.50
CA GLN A 477 17.20 -8.74 12.29
C GLN A 477 17.18 -7.20 12.33
N GLU A 478 16.56 -6.54 11.35
CA GLU A 478 16.38 -5.09 11.32
C GLU A 478 15.40 -4.57 12.38
N GLY A 479 14.59 -5.45 12.98
CA GLY A 479 13.69 -5.13 14.07
C GLY A 479 12.64 -4.08 13.70
N HIS A 480 11.97 -4.27 12.57
CA HIS A 480 10.84 -3.40 12.17
C HIS A 480 9.67 -3.63 13.11
N GLU A 481 9.25 -2.57 13.79
CA GLU A 481 8.15 -2.60 14.77
C GLU A 481 6.83 -3.00 14.12
N THR A 482 6.66 -2.61 12.85
CA THR A 482 5.42 -2.75 12.12
C THR A 482 5.53 -3.81 11.04
N LEU A 483 4.45 -4.56 10.83
CA LEU A 483 4.35 -5.57 9.79
C LEU A 483 4.37 -4.93 8.39
N GLU A 484 3.85 -3.72 8.25
CA GLU A 484 3.90 -2.97 7.00
C GLU A 484 5.32 -2.57 6.62
N ASP A 485 6.09 -2.01 7.55
CA ASP A 485 7.47 -1.63 7.28
C ASP A 485 8.33 -2.86 7.02
N PHE A 486 8.11 -3.93 7.80
CA PHE A 486 8.72 -5.23 7.51
C PHE A 486 8.46 -5.67 6.07
N HIS A 487 7.20 -5.63 5.61
CA HIS A 487 6.86 -5.99 4.23
C HIS A 487 7.52 -5.06 3.20
N LYS A 488 7.54 -3.74 3.43
CA LYS A 488 8.21 -2.78 2.53
C LYS A 488 9.69 -3.12 2.34
N PHE A 489 10.42 -3.28 3.45
CA PHE A 489 11.85 -3.57 3.40
C PHE A 489 12.15 -4.99 2.88
N PHE A 490 11.27 -5.95 3.16
CA PHE A 490 11.35 -7.30 2.60
C PHE A 490 11.18 -7.26 1.08
N VAL A 491 10.17 -6.57 0.56
CA VAL A 491 9.93 -6.40 -0.89
C VAL A 491 11.15 -5.80 -1.56
N ARG A 492 11.69 -4.70 -1.01
CA ARG A 492 12.84 -4.00 -1.59
C ARG A 492 14.07 -4.91 -1.71
N LYS A 493 14.38 -5.71 -0.68
CA LYS A 493 15.53 -6.63 -0.73
C LYS A 493 15.28 -7.81 -1.65
N SER A 494 14.11 -8.47 -1.52
CA SER A 494 13.76 -9.65 -2.31
C SER A 494 13.75 -9.36 -3.81
N PHE A 495 13.25 -8.18 -4.20
CA PHE A 495 13.20 -7.77 -5.60
C PHE A 495 14.58 -7.81 -6.27
N PHE A 496 15.60 -7.18 -5.70
CA PHE A 496 16.94 -7.14 -6.32
C PHE A 496 17.57 -8.53 -6.44
N PHE A 497 17.45 -9.37 -5.41
CA PHE A 497 18.01 -10.72 -5.45
C PHE A 497 17.35 -11.59 -6.51
N ILE A 498 16.02 -11.54 -6.59
CA ILE A 498 15.27 -12.36 -7.53
C ILE A 498 15.45 -11.83 -8.95
N TRP A 499 15.44 -10.51 -9.14
CA TRP A 499 15.71 -9.89 -10.43
C TRP A 499 17.08 -10.32 -10.96
N LEU A 500 18.14 -10.19 -10.15
CA LEU A 500 19.49 -10.59 -10.57
C LEU A 500 19.55 -12.08 -10.96
N ASN A 501 18.97 -12.95 -10.12
CA ASN A 501 18.93 -14.39 -10.36
C ASN A 501 18.20 -14.75 -11.66
N MET A 502 17.09 -14.08 -11.96
CA MET A 502 16.26 -14.38 -13.14
C MET A 502 16.82 -13.86 -14.46
N PHE A 503 17.59 -12.77 -14.45
CA PHE A 503 18.03 -12.12 -15.69
C PHE A 503 19.50 -12.38 -16.06
N VAL A 504 20.37 -12.71 -15.09
CA VAL A 504 21.82 -12.84 -15.32
C VAL A 504 22.19 -13.77 -16.49
N TRP A 505 21.50 -14.91 -16.64
CA TRP A 505 21.79 -15.87 -17.71
C TRP A 505 21.48 -15.28 -19.09
N TYR A 506 20.36 -14.57 -19.22
CA TYR A 506 19.95 -13.88 -20.44
C TYR A 506 20.87 -12.69 -20.76
N LEU A 507 21.34 -11.97 -19.74
CA LEU A 507 22.31 -10.89 -19.90
C LEU A 507 23.67 -11.45 -20.36
N THR A 508 24.09 -12.59 -19.82
CA THR A 508 25.34 -13.27 -20.17
C THR A 508 25.32 -13.74 -21.62
N ILE A 509 24.25 -14.41 -22.06
CA ILE A 509 24.17 -14.86 -23.46
C ILE A 509 24.12 -13.67 -24.44
N THR A 510 23.31 -12.65 -24.13
CA THR A 510 23.09 -11.50 -25.02
C THR A 510 24.30 -10.57 -25.13
N PHE A 511 24.96 -10.24 -24.02
CA PHE A 511 26.00 -9.21 -24.00
C PHE A 511 27.43 -9.73 -23.96
N LEU A 512 27.62 -10.99 -23.61
CA LEU A 512 28.94 -11.60 -23.54
C LEU A 512 29.15 -12.58 -24.70
N TYR A 513 28.31 -13.61 -24.81
CA TYR A 513 28.53 -14.67 -25.80
C TYR A 513 28.18 -14.27 -27.23
N VAL A 514 27.00 -13.70 -27.49
CA VAL A 514 26.62 -13.32 -28.87
C VAL A 514 27.64 -12.37 -29.53
N PRO A 515 28.10 -11.28 -28.86
CA PRO A 515 29.08 -10.37 -29.48
C PRO A 515 30.53 -10.85 -29.40
N PHE A 516 30.94 -11.60 -28.36
CA PHE A 516 32.36 -11.93 -28.10
C PHE A 516 32.66 -13.42 -28.00
N GLY A 517 31.75 -14.28 -28.48
CA GLY A 517 31.84 -15.73 -28.30
C GLY A 517 33.16 -16.32 -28.78
N ALA A 518 33.66 -15.91 -29.95
CA ALA A 518 34.94 -16.38 -30.48
C ALA A 518 36.11 -16.10 -29.54
N ALA A 519 36.26 -14.84 -29.09
CA ALA A 519 37.31 -14.44 -28.15
C ALA A 519 37.20 -15.17 -26.80
N ILE A 520 35.98 -15.45 -26.33
CA ILE A 520 35.75 -16.23 -25.10
C ILE A 520 36.24 -17.67 -25.28
N GLN A 521 35.98 -18.29 -26.43
CA GLN A 521 36.43 -19.65 -26.69
C GLN A 521 37.94 -19.75 -26.80
N GLU A 522 38.61 -18.79 -27.44
CA GLU A 522 40.07 -18.69 -27.45
C GLU A 522 40.64 -18.55 -26.03
N TRP A 523 40.03 -17.66 -25.23
CA TRP A 523 40.44 -17.48 -23.85
C TRP A 523 40.27 -18.76 -23.02
N LEU A 524 39.19 -19.51 -23.20
CA LEU A 524 38.98 -20.80 -22.53
C LEU A 524 40.02 -21.84 -22.92
N ILE A 525 40.41 -21.92 -24.19
CA ILE A 525 41.49 -22.80 -24.67
C ILE A 525 42.81 -22.38 -24.02
N ALA A 526 43.14 -21.08 -24.06
CA ALA A 526 44.37 -20.53 -23.48
C ALA A 526 44.44 -20.73 -21.96
N ALA A 527 43.30 -20.73 -21.27
CA ALA A 527 43.17 -21.00 -19.84
C ALA A 527 43.24 -22.50 -19.48
N GLY A 528 43.40 -23.40 -20.46
CA GLY A 528 43.49 -24.85 -20.24
C GLY A 528 42.13 -25.56 -20.11
N HIS A 529 41.03 -24.86 -20.41
CA HIS A 529 39.66 -25.38 -20.40
C HIS A 529 39.15 -25.75 -21.80
N GLY A 530 40.04 -26.17 -22.72
CA GLY A 530 39.66 -26.54 -24.09
C GLY A 530 38.65 -27.70 -24.19
N TYR A 531 38.51 -28.53 -23.15
CA TYR A 531 37.57 -29.66 -23.12
C TYR A 531 36.09 -29.26 -23.06
N ILE A 532 35.77 -28.03 -22.62
CA ILE A 532 34.39 -27.48 -22.62
C ILE A 532 34.13 -26.60 -23.84
N VAL A 533 35.10 -26.46 -24.73
CA VAL A 533 34.99 -25.68 -25.96
C VAL A 533 34.52 -26.62 -27.07
N PRO A 534 33.52 -26.24 -27.88
CA PRO A 534 33.07 -27.06 -29.00
C PRO A 534 34.24 -27.35 -29.94
N PRO A 535 34.38 -28.59 -30.45
CA PRO A 535 35.53 -29.00 -31.27
C PRO A 535 35.73 -28.18 -32.56
N TRP A 536 34.65 -27.58 -33.08
CA TRP A 536 34.62 -26.82 -34.33
C TRP A 536 34.62 -25.30 -34.13
N GLY A 537 34.88 -24.83 -32.90
CA GLY A 537 34.94 -23.40 -32.58
C GLY A 537 33.58 -22.70 -32.53
N TRP A 538 33.64 -21.37 -32.51
CA TRP A 538 32.47 -20.49 -32.41
C TRP A 538 31.84 -20.22 -33.78
N ARG A 539 30.51 -20.28 -33.85
CA ARG A 539 29.71 -19.98 -35.05
C ARG A 539 28.61 -18.97 -34.69
N ALA A 540 28.69 -17.78 -35.24
CA ALA A 540 27.79 -16.69 -34.89
C ALA A 540 26.32 -16.99 -35.23
N ASP A 541 26.05 -17.80 -36.25
CA ASP A 541 24.70 -18.11 -36.75
C ASP A 541 23.94 -19.18 -35.94
N LYS A 542 24.65 -20.00 -35.15
CA LYS A 542 24.05 -21.12 -34.40
C LYS A 542 23.34 -20.69 -33.12
N ILE A 543 23.70 -19.54 -32.53
CA ILE A 543 23.05 -19.00 -31.33
C ILE A 543 22.09 -17.89 -31.74
N ARG A 544 20.81 -18.25 -31.83
CA ARG A 544 19.74 -17.29 -32.06
C ARG A 544 19.11 -16.88 -30.75
N LEU A 545 19.04 -15.57 -30.50
CA LEU A 545 18.47 -15.02 -29.27
C LEU A 545 16.99 -15.40 -29.15
N ASP A 546 16.20 -15.25 -30.23
CA ASP A 546 14.77 -15.59 -30.24
C ASP A 546 14.51 -17.03 -29.75
N GLU A 547 15.29 -18.02 -30.20
CA GLU A 547 15.21 -19.39 -29.70
C GLU A 547 15.61 -19.55 -28.22
N ALA A 548 16.68 -18.87 -27.82
CA ALA A 548 17.22 -18.95 -26.45
C ALA A 548 16.21 -18.40 -25.43
N PHE A 549 15.40 -17.40 -25.80
CA PHE A 549 14.34 -16.84 -24.97
C PHE A 549 13.06 -17.68 -25.01
N VAL A 550 12.69 -18.26 -26.15
CA VAL A 550 11.43 -19.03 -26.31
C VAL A 550 11.34 -20.17 -25.30
N THR A 551 12.37 -21.01 -25.20
CA THR A 551 12.27 -22.25 -24.41
C THR A 551 12.07 -21.96 -22.92
N PRO A 552 12.92 -21.16 -22.25
CA PRO A 552 12.74 -20.93 -20.82
C PRO A 552 11.55 -20.00 -20.52
N VAL A 553 11.30 -18.96 -21.33
CA VAL A 553 10.20 -18.02 -21.05
C VAL A 553 8.84 -18.67 -21.30
N LEU A 554 8.67 -19.39 -22.42
CA LEU A 554 7.39 -20.00 -22.77
C LEU A 554 7.13 -21.29 -21.98
N VAL A 555 8.11 -22.21 -21.92
CA VAL A 555 7.92 -23.51 -21.26
C VAL A 555 7.78 -23.33 -19.76
N THR A 556 8.67 -22.58 -19.10
CA THR A 556 8.57 -22.35 -17.65
C THR A 556 7.31 -21.57 -17.31
N SER A 557 6.93 -20.57 -18.12
CA SER A 557 5.67 -19.85 -17.88
C SER A 557 4.43 -20.72 -18.06
N PHE A 558 4.44 -21.61 -19.04
CA PHE A 558 3.33 -22.53 -19.30
C PHE A 558 3.24 -23.62 -18.23
N VAL A 559 4.36 -24.21 -17.85
CA VAL A 559 4.46 -25.19 -16.76
C VAL A 559 4.02 -24.54 -15.45
N ASN A 560 4.52 -23.35 -15.10
CA ASN A 560 4.08 -22.65 -13.90
C ASN A 560 2.60 -22.30 -13.97
N GLY A 561 2.09 -21.82 -15.11
CA GLY A 561 0.65 -21.58 -15.29
C GLY A 561 -0.20 -22.85 -15.09
N ILE A 562 0.29 -24.00 -15.54
CA ILE A 562 -0.35 -25.31 -15.31
C ILE A 562 -0.27 -25.72 -13.84
N LEU A 563 0.92 -25.63 -13.24
CA LEU A 563 1.15 -25.96 -11.83
C LEU A 563 0.36 -25.03 -10.89
N GLU A 564 0.13 -23.78 -11.28
CA GLU A 564 -0.61 -22.80 -10.49
C GLU A 564 -2.12 -22.89 -10.67
N THR A 565 -2.60 -23.36 -11.82
CA THR A 565 -4.04 -23.36 -12.18
C THR A 565 -4.64 -24.76 -12.22
N PHE A 566 -3.98 -25.70 -12.90
CA PHE A 566 -4.51 -27.05 -13.15
C PHE A 566 -4.20 -28.02 -12.01
N VAL A 567 -2.99 -27.99 -11.45
CA VAL A 567 -2.62 -28.89 -10.36
C VAL A 567 -3.50 -28.66 -9.13
N PRO A 568 -3.64 -27.41 -8.62
CA PRO A 568 -4.52 -27.13 -7.50
C PRO A 568 -5.98 -27.49 -7.82
N SER A 569 -6.51 -27.15 -9.00
CA SER A 569 -7.92 -27.45 -9.36
C SER A 569 -8.22 -28.94 -9.58
N ARG A 570 -7.20 -29.77 -9.86
CA ARG A 570 -7.32 -31.24 -9.88
C ARG A 570 -7.19 -31.81 -8.47
N ILE A 571 -6.26 -31.29 -7.67
CA ILE A 571 -6.12 -31.64 -6.25
C ILE A 571 -7.40 -31.31 -5.48
N ALA A 572 -8.06 -30.16 -5.68
CA ALA A 572 -9.36 -29.91 -5.05
C ALA A 572 -10.44 -30.83 -5.56
N ARG A 573 -10.48 -31.20 -6.84
CA ARG A 573 -11.49 -32.16 -7.29
C ARG A 573 -11.29 -33.53 -6.64
N LEU A 574 -10.04 -33.94 -6.46
CA LEU A 574 -9.70 -35.16 -5.72
C LEU A 574 -9.99 -35.01 -4.23
N ALA A 575 -9.69 -33.86 -3.62
CA ALA A 575 -9.94 -33.57 -2.21
C ALA A 575 -11.44 -33.41 -1.91
N LEU A 576 -12.23 -32.79 -2.79
CA LEU A 576 -13.69 -32.67 -2.71
C LEU A 576 -14.36 -34.02 -2.95
N SER A 577 -13.86 -34.82 -3.90
CA SER A 577 -14.34 -36.20 -4.10
C SER A 577 -13.99 -37.07 -2.88
N ALA A 578 -12.83 -36.87 -2.27
CA ALA A 578 -12.43 -37.54 -1.03
C ALA A 578 -13.24 -37.06 0.18
N LYS A 579 -13.51 -35.75 0.31
CA LYS A 579 -14.39 -35.16 1.33
C LYS A 579 -15.83 -35.67 1.18
N ALA A 580 -16.37 -35.71 -0.04
CA ALA A 580 -17.71 -36.21 -0.33
C ALA A 580 -17.83 -37.74 -0.13
N ALA A 581 -16.80 -38.50 -0.51
CA ALA A 581 -16.74 -39.94 -0.23
C ALA A 581 -16.63 -40.22 1.28
N ARG A 582 -15.81 -39.44 2.01
CA ARG A 582 -15.74 -39.53 3.48
C ARG A 582 -17.05 -39.14 4.16
N ARG A 583 -17.73 -38.07 3.73
CA ARG A 583 -19.07 -37.70 4.27
C ARG A 583 -20.09 -38.85 4.13
N ARG A 584 -20.06 -39.61 3.03
CA ARG A 584 -20.92 -40.80 2.83
C ARG A 584 -20.53 -42.01 3.68
N ILE A 585 -19.27 -42.12 4.06
CA ILE A 585 -18.77 -43.21 4.92
C ILE A 585 -19.00 -42.87 6.41
N ILE A 586 -18.95 -41.59 6.77
CA ILE A 586 -19.01 -41.10 8.15
C ILE A 586 -20.45 -40.92 8.66
N ASP A 587 -21.43 -40.66 7.78
CA ASP A 587 -22.84 -40.50 8.18
C ASP A 587 -23.80 -41.26 7.25
N PRO A 588 -23.96 -42.59 7.42
CA PRO A 588 -24.84 -43.39 6.57
C PRO A 588 -26.34 -43.18 6.86
N GLY A 589 -26.72 -42.38 7.87
CA GLY A 589 -28.07 -42.35 8.43
C GLY A 589 -28.94 -41.12 8.11
N SER A 590 -28.47 -40.12 7.37
CA SER A 590 -29.21 -38.85 7.26
C SER A 590 -30.44 -38.87 6.33
N ASP A 591 -30.76 -39.99 5.68
CA ASP A 591 -31.87 -40.08 4.71
C ASP A 591 -32.98 -41.10 5.07
N SER A 592 -32.99 -41.68 6.27
CA SER A 592 -34.08 -42.55 6.71
C SER A 592 -34.59 -42.17 8.09
N GLY A 593 -35.84 -41.69 8.16
CA GLY A 593 -36.53 -41.30 9.38
C GLY A 593 -36.75 -42.45 10.38
N GLY A 594 -35.72 -42.77 11.16
CA GLY A 594 -35.76 -43.72 12.27
C GLY A 594 -35.07 -43.14 13.51
N GLN A 595 -35.66 -43.36 14.68
CA GLN A 595 -35.16 -42.90 15.98
C GLN A 595 -33.73 -43.39 16.27
N PRO A 596 -32.90 -42.61 17.00
CA PRO A 596 -31.53 -42.99 17.30
C PRO A 596 -31.49 -44.07 18.38
N VAL A 597 -30.80 -45.18 18.09
CA VAL A 597 -30.45 -46.24 19.04
C VAL A 597 -29.22 -45.79 19.83
N ARG A 598 -29.33 -45.84 21.17
CA ARG A 598 -28.24 -45.56 22.12
C ARG A 598 -27.36 -46.81 22.24
N ASP A 599 -26.22 -46.84 21.55
CA ASP A 599 -25.19 -47.86 21.81
C ASP A 599 -24.36 -47.49 23.04
N SER A 600 -24.24 -48.44 23.96
CA SER A 600 -23.83 -48.24 25.35
C SER A 600 -22.40 -48.69 25.68
N ASN A 601 -21.53 -48.95 24.68
CA ASN A 601 -20.22 -49.59 24.92
C ASN A 601 -19.07 -49.08 24.02
N ALA A 602 -18.80 -47.77 23.99
CA ALA A 602 -17.53 -47.23 23.46
C ALA A 602 -16.72 -46.59 24.63
N PRO A 603 -15.50 -47.07 24.94
CA PRO A 603 -14.75 -46.61 26.09
C PRO A 603 -14.00 -45.28 25.83
N ALA A 604 -14.31 -44.28 26.65
CA ALA A 604 -13.41 -43.25 27.21
C ALA A 604 -12.35 -42.60 26.28
N LEU A 605 -12.78 -41.71 25.39
CA LEU A 605 -11.93 -40.61 24.88
C LEU A 605 -12.72 -39.31 24.62
N VAL A 606 -13.90 -39.18 25.22
CA VAL A 606 -14.74 -37.96 25.23
C VAL A 606 -14.23 -36.93 26.27
N TYR A 607 -13.07 -37.18 26.87
CA TYR A 607 -12.59 -36.59 28.12
C TYR A 607 -11.89 -35.22 28.01
N SER A 608 -11.88 -34.53 26.87
CA SER A 608 -11.11 -33.28 26.71
C SER A 608 -12.01 -32.03 26.66
N ALA A 609 -12.91 -31.95 25.68
CA ALA A 609 -13.81 -30.81 25.49
C ALA A 609 -14.91 -30.74 26.56
N GLU A 610 -15.52 -31.88 26.92
CA GLU A 610 -16.49 -31.96 28.02
C GLU A 610 -15.83 -31.59 29.36
N THR A 611 -14.58 -31.98 29.60
CA THR A 611 -13.86 -31.65 30.83
C THR A 611 -13.49 -30.16 30.91
N LEU A 612 -13.16 -29.53 29.78
CA LEU A 612 -12.99 -28.08 29.68
C LEU A 612 -14.31 -27.37 30.00
N TYR A 613 -15.41 -27.85 29.43
CA TYR A 613 -16.76 -27.33 29.66
C TYR A 613 -17.20 -27.45 31.13
N GLU A 614 -17.06 -28.65 31.73
CA GLU A 614 -17.37 -28.92 33.14
C GLU A 614 -16.52 -28.07 34.10
N ARG A 615 -15.23 -27.84 33.78
CA ARG A 615 -14.38 -26.93 34.56
C ARG A 615 -14.79 -25.47 34.43
N LEU A 616 -15.19 -25.01 33.25
CA LEU A 616 -15.67 -23.65 33.05
C LEU A 616 -16.94 -23.40 33.87
N ILE A 617 -17.86 -24.37 33.92
CA ILE A 617 -19.04 -24.34 34.80
C ILE A 617 -18.63 -24.32 36.28
N THR A 618 -17.71 -25.20 36.68
CA THR A 618 -17.24 -25.28 38.08
C THR A 618 -16.52 -23.99 38.55
N MET A 619 -15.79 -23.31 37.65
CA MET A 619 -15.15 -22.03 37.97
C MET A 619 -16.16 -20.89 38.06
N ALA A 620 -17.22 -20.89 37.24
CA ALA A 620 -18.31 -19.93 37.36
C ALA A 620 -18.97 -20.01 38.74
N HIS A 621 -19.24 -21.22 39.25
CA HIS A 621 -19.78 -21.45 40.60
C HIS A 621 -18.87 -21.00 41.75
N LYS A 622 -17.54 -20.94 41.55
CA LYS A 622 -16.59 -20.51 42.62
C LYS A 622 -16.45 -19.00 42.74
N ASN A 623 -16.62 -18.25 41.65
CA ASN A 623 -16.51 -16.79 41.67
C ASN A 623 -17.74 -16.10 42.29
N SER A 624 -18.90 -16.77 42.35
CA SER A 624 -20.10 -16.28 43.04
C SER A 624 -20.00 -16.32 44.57
N ASP A 625 -19.11 -17.13 45.15
CA ASP A 625 -19.04 -17.38 46.60
C ASP A 625 -17.98 -16.55 47.36
N GLY A 626 -17.21 -15.69 46.70
CA GLY A 626 -16.06 -14.97 47.29
C GLY A 626 -16.33 -13.55 47.81
N LYS A 627 -16.45 -13.36 49.14
CA LYS A 627 -16.31 -12.05 49.82
C LYS A 627 -14.84 -11.69 50.07
N ALA A 628 -14.38 -10.49 49.68
CA ALA A 628 -13.56 -9.53 50.47
C ALA A 628 -12.94 -8.37 49.60
N VAL A 629 -13.32 -7.08 49.78
CA VAL A 629 -12.65 -6.00 50.60
C VAL A 629 -11.71 -5.12 49.70
N VAL A 630 -11.88 -3.79 49.48
CA VAL A 630 -11.91 -2.61 50.38
C VAL A 630 -12.76 -1.45 49.80
N ARG A 631 -13.39 -0.67 50.70
CA ARG A 631 -14.26 0.51 50.49
C ARG A 631 -13.54 1.82 50.09
N GLN A 632 -14.21 2.63 49.26
CA GLN A 632 -14.67 4.03 49.47
C GLN A 632 -15.40 4.48 48.18
N GLY A 633 -16.65 4.95 48.11
CA GLY A 633 -17.80 5.09 49.00
C GLY A 633 -18.98 5.56 48.11
N GLY A 634 -20.22 5.12 48.40
CA GLY A 634 -21.45 5.63 47.74
C GLY A 634 -22.46 4.57 47.27
N SER A 635 -23.30 4.11 48.19
CA SER A 635 -24.67 3.55 48.05
C SER A 635 -25.15 2.94 46.71
N ARG A 636 -25.41 1.62 46.69
CA ARG A 636 -26.74 1.00 46.48
C ARG A 636 -26.68 -0.53 46.56
N ASP A 637 -27.70 -1.12 47.17
CA ASP A 637 -27.91 -2.56 47.35
C ASP A 637 -27.96 -3.33 46.02
N THR A 638 -27.23 -4.44 45.92
CA THR A 638 -27.42 -5.47 44.87
C THR A 638 -27.84 -6.77 45.57
N THR A 639 -28.91 -7.40 45.07
CA THR A 639 -29.56 -8.54 45.73
C THR A 639 -29.11 -9.87 45.13
N ALA A 640 -29.21 -10.97 45.89
CA ALA A 640 -28.77 -12.32 45.48
C ALA A 640 -29.40 -12.85 44.17
N ALA A 641 -30.50 -12.25 43.69
CA ALA A 641 -31.10 -12.56 42.40
C ALA A 641 -30.20 -12.14 41.22
N ASP A 642 -29.41 -11.06 41.35
CA ASP A 642 -28.55 -10.56 40.28
C ASP A 642 -27.37 -11.50 39.98
N SER A 643 -26.84 -12.22 41.01
CA SER A 643 -25.77 -13.20 40.81
C SER A 643 -26.22 -14.47 40.07
N GLN A 644 -27.44 -14.96 40.32
CA GLN A 644 -27.97 -16.14 39.62
C GLN A 644 -28.34 -15.85 38.16
N VAL A 645 -28.75 -14.62 37.84
CA VAL A 645 -29.03 -14.18 36.46
C VAL A 645 -27.73 -14.13 35.64
N VAL A 646 -26.65 -13.57 36.22
CA VAL A 646 -25.32 -13.52 35.58
C VAL A 646 -24.76 -14.93 35.31
N GLU A 647 -25.00 -15.88 36.22
CA GLU A 647 -24.57 -17.28 36.09
C GLU A 647 -25.28 -18.03 34.96
N ALA A 648 -26.59 -17.82 34.80
CA ALA A 648 -27.39 -18.39 33.71
C ALA A 648 -27.05 -17.77 32.34
N GLU A 649 -26.61 -16.51 32.32
CA GLU A 649 -26.25 -15.78 31.10
C GLU A 649 -24.83 -16.14 30.61
N PHE A 650 -23.87 -16.35 31.52
CA PHE A 650 -22.51 -16.82 31.20
C PHE A 650 -22.51 -18.22 30.54
N CYS A 651 -23.28 -19.16 31.08
CA CYS A 651 -23.35 -20.53 30.54
C CYS A 651 -24.12 -20.63 29.21
N ARG A 652 -24.94 -19.64 28.86
CA ARG A 652 -25.65 -19.58 27.56
C ARG A 652 -24.75 -19.22 26.38
N GLN A 653 -23.55 -18.68 26.60
CA GLN A 653 -22.68 -18.19 25.53
C GLN A 653 -21.67 -19.24 25.01
N ILE A 654 -21.61 -20.43 25.63
CA ILE A 654 -20.74 -21.54 25.21
C ILE A 654 -21.60 -22.67 24.62
N HIS A 655 -21.36 -23.00 23.35
CA HIS A 655 -22.08 -24.08 22.68
C HIS A 655 -21.13 -25.16 22.17
N MET A 656 -21.51 -26.43 22.34
CA MET A 656 -20.79 -27.55 21.75
C MET A 656 -21.48 -28.00 20.48
N PHE A 657 -20.73 -28.14 19.39
CA PHE A 657 -21.25 -28.57 18.11
C PHE A 657 -20.44 -29.72 17.54
N LYS A 658 -21.11 -30.67 16.88
CA LYS A 658 -20.41 -31.68 16.07
C LYS A 658 -19.90 -31.06 14.76
N ASN A 659 -20.76 -30.28 14.12
CA ASN A 659 -20.49 -29.52 12.90
C ASN A 659 -21.00 -28.08 13.09
N THR A 660 -20.43 -27.09 12.40
CA THR A 660 -20.93 -25.70 12.45
C THR A 660 -22.41 -25.63 12.03
N PRO A 661 -23.22 -24.77 12.67
CA PRO A 661 -24.66 -24.66 12.39
C PRO A 661 -24.99 -23.83 11.14
N ASP A 662 -24.01 -23.60 10.27
CA ASP A 662 -24.12 -22.79 9.07
C ASP A 662 -24.17 -23.63 7.78
N LEU A 663 -24.26 -22.97 6.63
CA LEU A 663 -24.35 -23.67 5.34
C LEU A 663 -23.07 -24.45 4.99
N ASN A 664 -21.94 -24.12 5.63
CA ASN A 664 -20.67 -24.80 5.41
C ASN A 664 -20.56 -26.14 6.17
N LYS A 665 -21.25 -26.29 7.32
CA LYS A 665 -21.28 -27.51 8.14
C LYS A 665 -19.87 -28.10 8.40
N LEU A 666 -18.93 -27.24 8.78
CA LEU A 666 -17.54 -27.58 9.02
C LEU A 666 -17.37 -28.44 10.28
N ASN A 667 -16.54 -29.47 10.19
CA ASN A 667 -16.16 -30.33 11.31
C ASN A 667 -14.79 -29.91 11.88
N ALA A 668 -14.46 -30.33 13.11
CA ALA A 668 -13.16 -30.06 13.75
C ALA A 668 -11.97 -30.43 12.84
N SER A 669 -12.00 -31.60 12.21
CA SER A 669 -10.93 -32.04 11.28
C SER A 669 -10.79 -31.16 10.04
N GLU A 670 -11.88 -30.59 9.53
CA GLU A 670 -11.84 -29.71 8.36
C GLU A 670 -11.22 -28.35 8.72
N VAL A 671 -11.51 -27.83 9.92
CA VAL A 671 -10.89 -26.60 10.44
C VAL A 671 -9.39 -26.79 10.68
N ILE A 672 -8.98 -27.92 11.27
CA ILE A 672 -7.55 -28.26 11.43
C ILE A 672 -6.87 -28.39 10.07
N LEU A 673 -7.53 -29.00 9.08
CA LEU A 673 -6.96 -29.07 7.73
C LEU A 673 -6.75 -27.68 7.12
N GLN A 674 -7.66 -26.73 7.37
CA GLN A 674 -7.50 -25.35 6.95
C GLN A 674 -6.33 -24.65 7.66
N SER A 675 -6.08 -24.93 8.96
CA SER A 675 -4.96 -24.31 9.69
C SER A 675 -3.59 -24.71 9.14
N LEU A 676 -3.49 -25.94 8.61
CA LEU A 676 -2.28 -26.48 7.98
C LEU A 676 -1.98 -25.87 6.60
N LEU A 677 -2.93 -25.17 5.98
CA LEU A 677 -2.70 -24.52 4.69
C LEU A 677 -1.73 -23.33 4.83
N PRO A 678 -0.90 -23.05 3.80
CA PRO A 678 -0.02 -21.90 3.81
C PRO A 678 -0.83 -20.59 3.78
N ARG A 679 -0.28 -19.52 4.36
CA ARG A 679 -0.87 -18.17 4.26
C ARG A 679 -0.70 -17.67 2.83
N TYR A 680 -1.78 -17.12 2.26
CA TYR A 680 -1.70 -16.44 0.97
C TYR A 680 -0.78 -15.22 1.10
N SER A 681 0.11 -15.02 0.12
CA SER A 681 1.00 -13.86 0.06
C SER A 681 0.84 -13.19 -1.29
N GLU A 682 0.41 -11.92 -1.27
CA GLU A 682 0.34 -11.09 -2.45
C GLU A 682 1.72 -10.72 -3.01
N HIS A 683 2.79 -10.91 -2.21
CA HIS A 683 4.16 -10.63 -2.62
C HIS A 683 4.55 -11.44 -3.86
N ASP A 684 4.22 -12.73 -3.86
CA ASP A 684 4.60 -13.66 -4.92
C ASP A 684 3.85 -13.32 -6.24
N ASP A 685 2.60 -12.85 -6.13
CA ASP A 685 1.78 -12.44 -7.28
C ASP A 685 2.29 -11.14 -7.92
N TYR A 686 2.59 -10.12 -7.12
CA TYR A 686 3.21 -8.88 -7.63
C TYR A 686 4.57 -9.15 -8.25
N LEU A 687 5.42 -9.91 -7.56
CA LEU A 687 6.76 -10.26 -8.05
C LEU A 687 6.69 -10.93 -9.42
N SER A 688 5.79 -11.90 -9.60
CA SER A 688 5.62 -12.57 -10.89
C SER A 688 5.26 -11.59 -12.01
N ILE A 689 4.42 -10.59 -11.75
CA ILE A 689 4.01 -9.60 -12.75
C ILE A 689 5.18 -8.65 -13.07
N VAL A 690 5.92 -8.19 -12.05
CA VAL A 690 7.07 -7.30 -12.25
C VAL A 690 8.19 -8.00 -13.02
N ILE A 691 8.48 -9.27 -12.74
CA ILE A 691 9.48 -10.04 -13.50
C ILE A 691 9.01 -10.22 -14.95
N GLN A 692 7.74 -10.55 -15.16
CA GLN A 692 7.15 -10.66 -16.50
C GLN A 692 7.24 -9.35 -17.29
N MET A 693 7.01 -8.22 -16.62
CA MET A 693 7.26 -6.89 -17.19
C MET A 693 8.71 -6.72 -17.62
N GLY A 694 9.64 -7.15 -16.77
CA GLY A 694 11.07 -7.13 -17.05
C GLY A 694 11.37 -7.83 -18.37
N TYR A 695 10.84 -9.03 -18.59
CA TYR A 695 11.02 -9.74 -19.86
C TYR A 695 10.50 -8.95 -21.07
N VAL A 696 9.31 -8.35 -20.95
CA VAL A 696 8.73 -7.53 -22.03
C VAL A 696 9.56 -6.27 -22.30
N CYS A 697 9.92 -5.51 -21.29
CA CYS A 697 10.66 -4.25 -21.47
C CYS A 697 12.11 -4.47 -21.92
N MET A 698 12.77 -5.55 -21.47
CA MET A 698 14.18 -5.80 -21.78
C MET A 698 14.40 -6.53 -23.10
N PHE A 699 13.53 -7.49 -23.46
CA PHE A 699 13.85 -8.45 -24.51
C PHE A 699 12.90 -8.43 -25.71
N THR A 700 11.96 -7.48 -25.80
CA THR A 700 11.06 -7.36 -26.97
C THR A 700 11.84 -7.22 -28.28
N SER A 701 13.03 -6.61 -28.28
CA SER A 701 13.87 -6.51 -29.49
C SER A 701 14.59 -7.81 -29.87
N ALA A 702 14.71 -8.79 -28.95
CA ALA A 702 15.25 -10.11 -29.23
C ALA A 702 14.15 -11.09 -29.68
N TRP A 703 12.94 -10.95 -29.12
CA TRP A 703 11.82 -11.82 -29.49
C TRP A 703 10.49 -11.06 -29.49
N GLY A 704 10.02 -10.69 -30.68
CA GLY A 704 8.81 -9.87 -30.85
C GLY A 704 7.52 -10.54 -30.35
N LEU A 705 7.47 -11.85 -30.13
CA LEU A 705 6.28 -12.52 -29.61
C LEU A 705 6.24 -12.60 -28.08
N LEU A 706 7.21 -11.99 -27.37
CA LEU A 706 7.19 -11.90 -25.91
C LEU A 706 5.89 -11.30 -25.33
N PRO A 707 5.33 -10.19 -25.85
CA PRO A 707 4.05 -9.66 -25.37
C PRO A 707 2.90 -10.68 -25.54
N LEU A 708 2.92 -11.49 -26.60
CA LEU A 708 1.92 -12.55 -26.82
C LEU A 708 2.05 -13.66 -25.77
N ALA A 709 3.27 -14.16 -25.55
CA ALA A 709 3.55 -15.14 -24.51
C ALA A 709 3.11 -14.62 -23.13
N ALA A 710 3.41 -13.35 -22.84
CA ALA A 710 3.00 -12.67 -21.63
C ALA A 710 1.46 -12.60 -21.51
N SER A 711 0.76 -12.17 -22.56
CA SER A 711 -0.70 -12.14 -22.60
C SER A 711 -1.30 -13.52 -22.34
N CYS A 712 -0.78 -14.57 -22.97
CA CYS A 712 -1.22 -15.95 -22.78
C CYS A 712 -1.06 -16.42 -21.33
N ARG A 713 0.08 -16.15 -20.68
CA ARG A 713 0.31 -16.46 -19.25
C ARG A 713 -0.71 -15.76 -18.36
N LEU A 714 -0.97 -14.47 -18.59
CA LEU A 714 -1.89 -13.68 -17.77
C LEU A 714 -3.34 -14.19 -17.82
N LEU A 715 -3.73 -14.92 -18.87
CA LEU A 715 -5.06 -15.53 -18.98
C LEU A 715 -5.32 -16.60 -17.92
N PHE A 716 -4.28 -17.37 -17.59
CA PHE A 716 -4.34 -18.41 -16.58
C PHE A 716 -4.07 -17.83 -15.18
N SER A 717 -3.21 -16.80 -15.10
CA SER A 717 -2.78 -16.21 -13.83
C SER A 717 -3.95 -15.71 -12.96
N PHE A 718 -4.91 -14.94 -13.51
CA PHE A 718 -6.04 -14.44 -12.71
C PHE A 718 -6.86 -15.57 -12.09
N ARG A 719 -7.12 -16.59 -12.89
CA ARG A 719 -7.85 -17.79 -12.52
C ARG A 719 -7.12 -18.63 -11.48
N GLY A 720 -5.81 -18.80 -11.65
CA GLY A 720 -4.93 -19.46 -10.69
C GLY A 720 -4.84 -18.71 -9.37
N THR A 721 -4.68 -17.38 -9.40
CA THR A 721 -4.66 -16.52 -8.20
C THR A 721 -5.96 -16.62 -7.40
N CYS A 722 -7.13 -16.45 -8.03
CA CYS A 722 -8.42 -16.58 -7.32
C CYS A 722 -8.58 -17.98 -6.70
N TYR A 723 -8.14 -19.01 -7.42
CA TYR A 723 -8.20 -20.38 -6.91
C TYR A 723 -7.27 -20.58 -5.70
N ARG A 724 -6.02 -20.10 -5.78
CA ARG A 724 -5.06 -20.21 -4.67
C ARG A 724 -5.60 -19.53 -3.42
N LEU A 725 -6.14 -18.32 -3.58
CA LEU A 725 -6.75 -17.52 -2.52
C LEU A 725 -7.92 -18.25 -1.81
N MET A 726 -8.77 -18.93 -2.59
CA MET A 726 -10.00 -19.54 -2.07
C MET A 726 -9.80 -20.98 -1.53
N PHE A 727 -8.86 -21.76 -2.09
CA PHE A 727 -8.77 -23.20 -1.82
C PHE A 727 -7.37 -23.73 -1.49
N ALA A 728 -6.30 -23.07 -1.96
CA ALA A 728 -4.93 -23.55 -1.74
C ALA A 728 -4.21 -22.84 -0.60
N SER A 729 -4.86 -21.85 0.01
CA SER A 729 -4.30 -21.03 1.07
C SER A 729 -5.33 -20.81 2.16
N LYS A 730 -4.85 -20.68 3.41
CA LYS A 730 -5.72 -20.25 4.50
C LYS A 730 -6.08 -18.78 4.32
N ARG A 731 -7.30 -18.43 4.68
CA ARG A 731 -7.79 -17.06 4.62
C ARG A 731 -6.96 -16.20 5.56
N THR A 732 -6.48 -15.08 5.07
CA THR A 732 -5.73 -14.11 5.87
C THR A 732 -6.69 -13.07 6.43
N VAL A 733 -6.35 -12.53 7.60
CA VAL A 733 -7.06 -11.36 8.12
C VAL A 733 -6.95 -10.23 7.09
N PRO A 734 -8.08 -9.63 6.66
CA PRO A 734 -8.07 -8.54 5.69
C PRO A 734 -7.19 -7.38 6.16
N MET A 735 -6.48 -6.75 5.23
CA MET A 735 -5.67 -5.55 5.50
C MET A 735 -6.18 -4.40 4.64
N SER A 736 -6.26 -3.21 5.25
CA SER A 736 -6.64 -1.97 4.54
C SER A 736 -5.64 -1.61 3.45
N ALA A 737 -6.10 -0.89 2.41
CA ALA A 737 -5.25 -0.43 1.33
C ALA A 737 -4.20 0.60 1.83
N LEU A 738 -2.97 0.49 1.33
CA LEU A 738 -1.89 1.45 1.58
C LEU A 738 -2.26 2.86 1.05
N GLU A 739 -1.87 3.91 1.75
CA GLU A 739 -2.06 5.30 1.29
C GLU A 739 -1.21 5.65 0.07
N THR A 740 -0.15 4.89 -0.16
CA THR A 740 0.73 5.01 -1.30
C THR A 740 0.76 3.71 -2.09
N PRO A 741 1.03 3.76 -3.41
CA PRO A 741 1.11 2.57 -4.29
C PRO A 741 2.22 1.55 -3.90
N GLY A 742 2.91 1.77 -2.77
CA GLY A 742 3.81 0.83 -2.13
C GLY A 742 5.16 0.65 -2.85
N GLU A 743 6.00 -0.20 -2.29
CA GLU A 743 7.33 -0.52 -2.83
C GLU A 743 7.29 -1.24 -4.18
N TRP A 744 6.16 -1.86 -4.54
CA TRP A 744 5.99 -2.49 -5.85
C TRP A 744 5.99 -1.49 -7.00
N LEU A 745 5.53 -0.25 -6.77
CA LEU A 745 5.66 0.81 -7.76
C LEU A 745 7.14 1.19 -7.96
N SER A 746 7.91 1.28 -6.88
CA SER A 746 9.36 1.48 -6.95
C SER A 746 10.05 0.35 -7.72
N ALA A 747 9.65 -0.90 -7.51
CA ALA A 747 10.15 -2.05 -8.24
C ALA A 747 9.78 -2.01 -9.74
N LEU A 748 8.57 -1.55 -10.10
CA LEU A 748 8.17 -1.34 -11.49
C LEU A 748 9.05 -0.28 -12.17
N TYR A 749 9.25 0.86 -11.52
CA TYR A 749 10.13 1.91 -12.05
C TYR A 749 11.58 1.42 -12.18
N ALA A 750 12.10 0.72 -11.17
CA ALA A 750 13.43 0.13 -11.22
C ALA A 750 13.58 -0.85 -12.39
N THR A 751 12.57 -1.68 -12.64
CA THR A 751 12.56 -2.62 -13.76
C THR A 751 12.62 -1.91 -15.11
N ILE A 752 11.87 -0.81 -15.28
CA ILE A 752 11.88 -0.02 -16.52
C ILE A 752 13.24 0.67 -16.71
N TRP A 753 13.79 1.27 -15.66
CA TRP A 753 15.10 1.92 -15.70
C TRP A 753 16.23 0.94 -16.01
N LEU A 754 16.20 -0.26 -15.42
CA LEU A 754 17.18 -1.31 -15.72
C LEU A 754 17.04 -1.83 -17.15
N ALA A 755 15.87 -1.67 -17.80
CA ALA A 755 15.66 -2.11 -19.17
C ALA A 755 16.25 -1.16 -20.23
N ILE A 756 16.41 0.13 -19.92
CA ILE A 756 16.96 1.14 -20.84
C ILE A 756 18.37 0.78 -21.33
N PRO A 757 19.38 0.53 -20.48
CA PRO A 757 20.70 0.15 -20.95
C PRO A 757 20.67 -1.21 -21.66
N VAL A 758 19.84 -2.15 -21.20
CA VAL A 758 19.71 -3.49 -21.80
C VAL A 758 19.23 -3.39 -23.25
N ILE A 759 18.15 -2.66 -23.52
CA ILE A 759 17.62 -2.56 -24.89
C ILE A 759 18.58 -1.82 -25.82
N SER A 760 19.23 -0.76 -25.34
CA SER A 760 20.15 0.05 -26.12
C SER A 760 21.35 -0.77 -26.59
N VAL A 761 21.97 -1.49 -25.64
CA VAL A 761 23.12 -2.36 -25.95
C VAL A 761 22.67 -3.52 -26.83
N GLN A 762 21.48 -4.09 -26.60
CA GLN A 762 20.98 -5.23 -27.36
C GLN A 762 20.70 -4.89 -28.83
N ILE A 763 20.16 -3.68 -29.10
CA ILE A 763 19.96 -3.17 -30.47
C ILE A 763 21.30 -2.93 -31.16
N SER A 764 22.30 -2.40 -30.44
CA SER A 764 23.59 -2.03 -31.03
C SER A 764 24.59 -3.18 -31.18
N LEU A 765 24.58 -4.18 -30.30
CA LEU A 765 25.61 -5.23 -30.22
C LEU A 765 25.11 -6.66 -30.51
N SER A 766 23.83 -6.97 -30.30
CA SER A 766 23.42 -8.38 -30.14
C SER A 766 22.35 -8.87 -31.11
N THR A 767 21.57 -7.98 -31.72
CA THR A 767 20.39 -8.36 -32.54
C THR A 767 20.59 -8.22 -34.05
N GLY A 768 21.65 -7.54 -34.49
CA GLY A 768 21.86 -7.21 -35.91
C GLY A 768 20.95 -6.09 -36.45
N ALA A 769 20.08 -5.51 -35.62
CA ALA A 769 19.15 -4.47 -36.05
C ALA A 769 19.85 -3.18 -36.51
N LEU A 770 20.97 -2.84 -35.87
CA LEU A 770 21.79 -1.70 -36.28
C LEU A 770 22.45 -1.92 -37.65
N ASP A 771 22.94 -3.13 -37.91
CA ASP A 771 23.60 -3.53 -39.15
C ASP A 771 22.63 -3.45 -40.34
N VAL A 772 21.42 -4.00 -40.17
CA VAL A 772 20.33 -3.92 -41.16
C VAL A 772 19.93 -2.47 -41.41
N ALA A 773 19.76 -1.66 -40.36
CA ALA A 773 19.43 -0.25 -40.51
C ALA A 773 20.53 0.51 -41.27
N TYR A 774 21.79 0.28 -40.92
CA TYR A 774 22.94 0.94 -41.56
C TYR A 774 23.00 0.65 -43.08
N ARG A 775 22.70 -0.60 -43.45
CA ARG A 775 22.60 -1.05 -44.85
C ARG A 775 21.42 -0.43 -45.60
N VAL A 776 20.20 -0.53 -45.04
CA VAL A 776 18.96 -0.06 -45.69
C VAL A 776 18.97 1.46 -45.89
N PHE A 777 19.53 2.23 -44.95
CA PHE A 777 19.64 3.68 -45.07
C PHE A 777 20.83 4.14 -45.94
N GLY A 778 21.60 3.21 -46.52
CA GLY A 778 22.60 3.50 -47.55
C GLY A 778 23.87 4.17 -47.03
N PHE A 779 24.26 3.92 -45.78
CA PHE A 779 25.46 4.53 -45.19
C PHE A 779 26.78 3.88 -45.65
N ASP A 780 26.75 2.63 -46.12
CA ASP A 780 27.88 1.96 -46.79
C ASP A 780 27.38 0.96 -47.84
N SER A 781 28.01 0.97 -49.01
CA SER A 781 27.70 0.11 -50.15
C SER A 781 28.43 -1.24 -50.11
N HIS A 782 29.41 -1.40 -49.20
CA HIS A 782 30.21 -2.62 -49.05
C HIS A 782 29.64 -3.61 -48.03
N CYS A 783 28.67 -3.18 -47.20
CA CYS A 783 27.94 -4.01 -46.24
C CYS A 783 26.82 -4.78 -46.99
N ALA A 784 27.19 -5.65 -47.94
CA ALA A 784 26.29 -6.43 -48.78
C ALA A 784 26.25 -7.90 -48.34
N GLN A 785 25.05 -8.46 -48.14
CA GLN A 785 24.88 -9.88 -47.78
C GLN A 785 24.79 -10.77 -49.02
N ASP A 786 25.41 -11.94 -48.94
CA ASP A 786 25.13 -13.06 -49.83
C ASP A 786 23.68 -13.54 -49.66
N ALA A 787 23.01 -13.86 -50.78
CA ALA A 787 21.59 -14.23 -50.83
C ALA A 787 21.23 -15.52 -50.04
N SER A 788 22.21 -16.23 -49.47
CA SER A 788 22.00 -17.50 -48.75
C SER A 788 21.73 -17.34 -47.23
N GLU A 789 21.74 -16.10 -46.71
CA GLU A 789 21.66 -15.79 -45.26
C GLU A 789 20.43 -14.96 -44.83
N GLN A 790 19.31 -15.05 -45.55
CA GLN A 790 18.16 -14.12 -45.46
C GLN A 790 17.31 -14.12 -44.17
N ASP A 791 17.70 -14.78 -43.07
CA ASP A 791 16.84 -14.93 -41.87
C ASP A 791 17.60 -15.01 -40.53
N LYS A 792 18.66 -14.22 -40.33
CA LYS A 792 19.47 -14.25 -39.11
C LYS A 792 19.25 -13.00 -38.24
N LEU A 793 18.98 -13.19 -36.93
CA LEU A 793 18.91 -12.14 -35.91
C LEU A 793 20.24 -12.08 -35.13
N THR A 794 21.32 -11.84 -35.86
CA THR A 794 22.69 -11.81 -35.35
C THR A 794 23.45 -10.65 -35.98
N PRO A 795 24.39 -10.01 -35.24
CA PRO A 795 25.20 -8.92 -35.77
C PRO A 795 26.25 -9.41 -36.77
N ASP A 796 26.46 -8.63 -37.85
CA ASP A 796 27.48 -8.89 -38.87
C ASP A 796 28.78 -8.14 -38.50
N TRP A 797 29.67 -8.80 -37.76
CA TRP A 797 30.92 -8.20 -37.28
C TRP A 797 32.06 -8.16 -38.31
N VAL A 798 31.96 -8.97 -39.37
CA VAL A 798 33.05 -9.21 -40.34
C VAL A 798 32.88 -8.35 -41.60
N ASP A 799 31.68 -8.34 -42.19
CA ASP A 799 31.45 -7.71 -43.50
C ASP A 799 31.15 -6.19 -43.44
N CYS A 800 30.68 -5.69 -42.29
CA CYS A 800 30.34 -4.28 -42.11
C CYS A 800 31.44 -3.52 -41.35
N GLY A 801 32.64 -3.47 -41.95
CA GLY A 801 33.86 -2.91 -41.35
C GLY A 801 33.82 -1.43 -40.94
N ALA A 802 32.84 -0.65 -41.42
CA ALA A 802 32.63 0.74 -41.01
C ALA A 802 32.05 0.87 -39.57
N LEU A 803 31.37 -0.15 -39.06
CA LEU A 803 30.69 -0.13 -37.77
C LEU A 803 31.54 -0.74 -36.65
N THR A 804 32.64 -0.05 -36.30
CA THR A 804 33.56 -0.46 -35.22
C THR A 804 32.85 -0.59 -33.86
N LEU A 805 33.43 -1.36 -32.93
CA LEU A 805 32.94 -1.50 -31.56
C LEU A 805 32.72 -0.13 -30.89
N HIS A 806 33.62 0.83 -31.11
CA HIS A 806 33.50 2.19 -30.58
C HIS A 806 32.27 2.92 -31.10
N ALA A 807 31.97 2.82 -32.41
CA ALA A 807 30.79 3.40 -33.00
C ALA A 807 29.50 2.78 -32.44
N ARG A 808 29.47 1.45 -32.27
CA ARG A 808 28.32 0.75 -31.67
C ARG A 808 28.07 1.19 -30.23
N VAL A 809 29.11 1.37 -29.42
CA VAL A 809 29.00 1.88 -28.04
C VAL A 809 28.48 3.32 -28.01
N LEU A 810 28.94 4.18 -28.91
CA LEU A 810 28.43 5.56 -29.02
C LEU A 810 26.94 5.59 -29.41
N ILE A 811 26.53 4.74 -30.35
CA ILE A 811 25.12 4.61 -30.76
C ILE A 811 24.28 4.04 -29.61
N ALA A 812 24.78 3.05 -28.87
CA ALA A 812 24.11 2.55 -27.67
C ALA A 812 23.92 3.67 -26.64
N GLY A 813 24.94 4.49 -26.40
CA GLY A 813 24.85 5.66 -25.55
C GLY A 813 23.78 6.66 -26.03
N PHE A 814 23.71 6.95 -27.34
CA PHE A 814 22.66 7.79 -27.90
C PHE A 814 21.26 7.21 -27.70
N LEU A 815 21.08 5.91 -27.98
CA LEU A 815 19.81 5.21 -27.78
C LEU A 815 19.38 5.19 -26.31
N GLU A 816 20.34 5.04 -25.38
CA GLU A 816 20.09 5.13 -23.95
C GLU A 816 19.55 6.51 -23.56
N HIS A 817 20.20 7.59 -24.00
CA HIS A 817 19.73 8.96 -23.76
C HIS A 817 18.36 9.22 -24.41
N LEU A 818 18.11 8.68 -25.61
CA LEU A 818 16.81 8.77 -26.27
C LEU A 818 15.72 8.06 -25.46
N CYS A 819 15.96 6.82 -25.02
CA CYS A 819 15.01 6.06 -24.19
C CYS A 819 14.75 6.77 -22.85
N ALA A 820 15.79 7.31 -22.21
CA ALA A 820 15.66 8.08 -20.99
C ALA A 820 14.88 9.39 -21.20
N LEU A 821 15.09 10.09 -22.33
CA LEU A 821 14.33 11.29 -22.67
C LEU A 821 12.86 10.97 -22.93
N LEU A 822 12.56 9.88 -23.64
CA LEU A 822 11.19 9.40 -23.84
C LEU A 822 10.53 9.00 -22.51
N PHE A 823 11.29 8.37 -21.62
CA PHE A 823 10.82 8.04 -20.27
C PHE A 823 10.41 9.32 -19.53
N VAL A 824 11.29 10.33 -19.51
CA VAL A 824 11.05 11.61 -18.84
C VAL A 824 9.87 12.34 -19.47
N TYR A 825 9.79 12.39 -20.80
CA TYR A 825 8.68 13.00 -21.54
C TYR A 825 7.33 12.37 -21.18
N THR A 826 7.29 11.04 -21.22
CA THR A 826 6.08 10.28 -20.87
C THR A 826 5.70 10.47 -19.40
N MET A 827 6.66 10.80 -18.53
CA MET A 827 6.40 11.15 -17.13
C MET A 827 6.04 12.64 -16.92
N SER A 828 6.50 13.55 -17.78
CA SER A 828 6.40 15.00 -17.57
C SER A 828 5.08 15.63 -18.04
N GLU A 829 4.39 15.07 -19.04
CA GLU A 829 3.14 15.62 -19.60
C GLU A 829 1.96 15.74 -18.60
N VAL A 830 2.09 15.31 -17.35
CA VAL A 830 1.08 15.53 -16.28
C VAL A 830 1.61 16.31 -15.08
N SER A 831 2.85 16.79 -15.12
CA SER A 831 3.37 17.74 -14.12
C SER A 831 2.57 19.06 -14.08
N ALA A 832 1.74 19.34 -15.09
CA ALA A 832 0.75 20.42 -15.05
C ALA A 832 -0.39 20.21 -14.02
N THR A 833 -0.48 19.05 -13.35
CA THR A 833 -1.50 18.80 -12.31
C THR A 833 -0.97 18.20 -11.00
N THR A 834 0.30 17.83 -10.85
CA THR A 834 0.84 17.31 -9.56
C THR A 834 2.34 17.58 -9.37
N ALA A 835 2.71 18.83 -9.08
CA ALA A 835 4.10 19.27 -8.90
C ALA A 835 4.65 19.11 -7.46
N GLY A 836 4.42 17.95 -6.80
CA GLY A 836 4.84 17.74 -5.40
C GLY A 836 5.78 16.55 -5.14
N LEU A 837 5.72 15.49 -5.95
CA LEU A 837 6.49 14.25 -5.69
C LEU A 837 7.77 14.09 -6.51
N GLY A 838 7.98 14.93 -7.54
CA GLY A 838 9.12 14.78 -8.45
C GLY A 838 10.47 15.00 -7.75
N THR A 839 10.59 16.02 -6.91
CA THR A 839 11.88 16.50 -6.40
C THR A 839 12.59 15.51 -5.47
N ALA A 840 11.87 14.74 -4.66
CA ALA A 840 12.45 13.75 -3.75
C ALA A 840 12.94 12.49 -4.49
N VAL A 841 12.26 12.10 -5.57
CA VAL A 841 12.67 10.97 -6.43
C VAL A 841 13.89 11.36 -7.26
N TRP A 842 13.95 12.60 -7.77
CA TRP A 842 15.10 13.12 -8.51
C TRP A 842 16.36 13.25 -7.65
N ALA A 843 16.25 13.63 -6.37
CA ALA A 843 17.40 13.70 -5.45
C ALA A 843 17.98 12.32 -5.10
N ALA A 844 17.14 11.29 -4.96
CA ALA A 844 17.58 9.94 -4.64
C ALA A 844 18.23 9.22 -5.84
N VAL A 845 17.78 9.51 -7.06
CA VAL A 845 18.29 8.88 -8.29
C VAL A 845 19.63 9.49 -8.73
N PHE A 846 19.82 10.81 -8.61
CA PHE A 846 21.12 11.44 -8.93
C PHE A 846 22.19 11.21 -7.86
N ALA A 847 21.82 11.06 -6.59
CA ALA A 847 22.78 10.81 -5.52
C ALA A 847 23.45 9.41 -5.60
N GLY A 848 22.85 8.47 -6.32
CA GLY A 848 23.39 7.11 -6.48
C GLY A 848 24.48 6.96 -7.55
N ALA A 849 24.62 7.92 -8.47
CA ALA A 849 25.47 7.77 -9.67
C ALA A 849 26.77 8.60 -9.67
N LEU A 850 27.00 9.47 -8.67
CA LEU A 850 28.13 10.42 -8.68
C LEU A 850 28.91 10.50 -7.35
N LEU A 851 29.35 9.35 -6.82
CA LEU A 851 30.35 9.33 -5.74
C LEU A 851 31.51 8.38 -6.01
N SER A 852 32.18 8.58 -7.15
CA SER A 852 33.62 8.37 -7.25
C SER A 852 34.34 9.71 -7.18
N GLY A 853 34.84 10.05 -5.99
CA GLY A 853 36.01 10.92 -5.84
C GLY A 853 35.77 12.43 -5.88
N VAL A 854 35.34 13.02 -4.77
CA VAL A 854 35.99 14.23 -4.24
C VAL A 854 36.00 14.14 -2.72
N ARG A 855 37.22 14.09 -2.16
CA ARG A 855 37.50 14.14 -0.72
C ARG A 855 37.92 15.57 -0.40
N LYS A 856 37.48 16.05 0.78
CA LYS A 856 37.95 17.23 1.56
C LYS A 856 37.40 18.60 1.11
N ARG A 857 37.03 19.53 2.01
CA ARG A 857 37.46 19.77 3.41
C ARG A 857 36.38 20.51 4.22
N HIS A 858 36.42 20.23 5.53
CA HIS A 858 35.92 20.98 6.67
C HIS A 858 35.58 22.47 6.48
N ALA A 859 34.40 22.85 6.98
CA ALA A 859 34.26 24.01 7.84
C ALA A 859 33.63 23.54 9.17
N VAL A 860 34.40 23.74 10.24
CA VAL A 860 34.05 23.46 11.63
C VAL A 860 33.12 24.57 12.11
N GLY A 861 32.00 24.19 12.71
CA GLY A 861 31.09 25.09 13.40
C GLY A 861 30.05 24.26 14.14
N ALA A 862 30.41 23.69 15.28
CA ALA A 862 29.41 23.29 16.26
C ALA A 862 28.84 24.59 16.88
N PRO A 863 27.53 24.67 17.05
CA PRO A 863 27.04 24.78 18.42
C PRO A 863 25.97 23.73 18.73
N SER A 864 26.14 23.17 19.91
CA SER A 864 25.16 22.52 20.76
C SER A 864 23.87 23.33 20.91
N SER A 865 22.72 22.70 20.68
CA SER A 865 21.57 22.65 21.60
C SER A 865 20.43 21.85 20.96
N GLN A 866 19.56 21.34 21.82
CA GLN A 866 18.49 20.38 21.54
C GLN A 866 17.61 20.76 20.35
N GLY A 867 17.65 19.96 19.29
CA GLY A 867 16.60 19.96 18.26
C GLY A 867 15.38 19.19 18.75
N GLN A 868 14.52 19.86 19.52
CA GLN A 868 13.10 19.48 19.59
C GLN A 868 12.54 19.55 18.16
N GLN A 869 11.94 18.46 17.67
CA GLN A 869 11.08 18.49 16.49
C GLN A 869 9.92 19.45 16.77
N LYS A 870 10.08 20.73 16.41
CA LYS A 870 8.95 21.62 16.17
C LYS A 870 8.21 21.05 14.96
N ARG A 871 7.06 20.41 15.17
CA ARG A 871 6.05 20.20 14.12
C ARG A 871 5.54 21.60 13.73
N GLY A 872 6.27 22.26 12.84
CA GLY A 872 5.91 23.58 12.32
C GLY A 872 4.80 23.44 11.28
N PHE A 873 3.84 24.36 11.32
CA PHE A 873 2.94 24.65 10.22
C PHE A 873 3.80 24.89 8.97
N HIS A 874 3.84 23.94 8.04
CA HIS A 874 4.40 24.17 6.71
C HIS A 874 3.24 24.42 5.77
N ALA A 875 3.27 25.56 5.07
CA ALA A 875 2.31 25.86 4.01
C ALA A 875 2.30 24.71 2.99
N ASP A 876 1.11 24.25 2.62
CA ASP A 876 0.98 23.20 1.61
C ASP A 876 1.55 23.71 0.28
N PRO A 877 2.47 22.99 -0.38
CA PRO A 877 2.98 23.40 -1.69
C PRO A 877 1.89 23.57 -2.76
N ARG A 878 0.69 23.03 -2.57
CA ARG A 878 -0.49 23.26 -3.42
C ARG A 878 -1.07 24.67 -3.31
N ASP A 879 -0.93 25.32 -2.15
CA ASP A 879 -1.43 26.68 -1.91
C ASP A 879 -0.59 27.74 -2.64
N ALA A 880 0.58 27.37 -3.19
CA ALA A 880 1.43 28.22 -4.03
C ALA A 880 0.77 28.64 -5.36
N ALA A 881 -0.34 28.00 -5.74
CA ALA A 881 -1.13 28.40 -6.90
C ALA A 881 -1.89 29.72 -6.68
N PHE A 882 -2.14 30.11 -5.43
CA PHE A 882 -2.86 31.33 -5.06
C PHE A 882 -1.88 32.41 -4.60
N LYS A 883 -2.08 33.65 -5.04
CA LYS A 883 -1.20 34.76 -4.62
C LYS A 883 -1.56 35.21 -3.19
N GLN A 884 -0.56 35.64 -2.42
CA GLN A 884 -0.81 36.32 -1.15
C GLN A 884 -1.70 37.56 -1.38
N GLY A 885 -2.79 37.66 -0.64
CA GLY A 885 -3.76 38.76 -0.79
C GLY A 885 -4.64 38.66 -2.03
N GLU A 886 -4.68 37.51 -2.72
CA GLU A 886 -5.64 37.26 -3.78
C GLU A 886 -7.07 37.37 -3.24
N ARG A 887 -7.92 38.11 -3.98
CA ARG A 887 -9.30 38.41 -3.59
C ARG A 887 -10.23 37.55 -4.43
N ILE A 888 -11.15 36.84 -3.78
CA ILE A 888 -12.19 36.08 -4.45
C ILE A 888 -13.56 36.60 -4.00
N LEU A 889 -14.38 37.05 -4.95
CA LEU A 889 -15.81 37.29 -4.72
C LEU A 889 -16.56 35.99 -5.01
N THR A 890 -17.32 35.49 -4.05
CA THR A 890 -17.95 34.17 -4.11
C THR A 890 -19.11 34.18 -5.11
N ASP A 891 -19.98 35.16 -4.98
CA ASP A 891 -20.94 35.62 -5.98
C ASP A 891 -20.67 37.10 -6.30
N PRO A 892 -20.01 37.40 -7.44
CA PRO A 892 -19.65 38.76 -7.80
C PRO A 892 -20.84 39.72 -7.91
N GLU A 893 -22.02 39.26 -8.33
CA GLU A 893 -23.21 40.11 -8.47
C GLU A 893 -23.84 40.40 -7.10
N ALA A 894 -24.00 39.38 -6.26
CA ALA A 894 -24.53 39.56 -4.91
C ALA A 894 -23.58 40.37 -4.02
N ALA A 895 -22.27 40.09 -4.07
CA ALA A 895 -21.26 40.84 -3.33
C ALA A 895 -21.19 42.30 -3.78
N ALA A 896 -21.21 42.57 -5.09
CA ALA A 896 -21.28 43.94 -5.61
C ALA A 896 -22.57 44.65 -5.17
N GLY A 897 -23.71 43.96 -5.18
CA GLY A 897 -24.99 44.49 -4.69
C GLY A 897 -24.94 44.88 -3.21
N LYS A 898 -24.31 44.06 -2.36
CA LYS A 898 -24.09 44.35 -0.93
C LYS A 898 -23.10 45.49 -0.72
N ILE A 899 -22.04 45.58 -1.51
CA ILE A 899 -21.10 46.71 -1.47
C ILE A 899 -21.81 48.02 -1.85
N GLU A 900 -22.61 48.01 -2.92
CA GLU A 900 -23.43 49.17 -3.31
C GLU A 900 -24.47 49.53 -2.25
N MET A 901 -25.03 48.55 -1.55
CA MET A 901 -25.90 48.80 -0.41
C MET A 901 -25.16 49.52 0.72
N LEU A 902 -23.97 49.08 1.11
CA LEU A 902 -23.17 49.79 2.13
C LEU A 902 -22.89 51.24 1.71
N LYS A 903 -22.59 51.48 0.43
CA LYS A 903 -22.37 52.83 -0.10
C LYS A 903 -23.62 53.71 -0.02
N ARG A 904 -24.79 53.15 -0.36
CA ARG A 904 -26.07 53.87 -0.30
C ARG A 904 -26.51 54.16 1.14
N ALA A 905 -26.26 53.23 2.06
CA ALA A 905 -26.55 53.40 3.49
C ALA A 905 -25.66 54.50 4.10
N GLY A 906 -24.41 54.59 3.63
CA GLY A 906 -23.46 55.61 4.06
C GLY A 906 -22.99 55.42 5.50
N LYS A 907 -22.18 56.37 5.97
CA LYS A 907 -21.47 56.26 7.26
C LYS A 907 -22.39 56.14 8.48
N ASP A 908 -23.56 56.80 8.48
CA ASP A 908 -24.40 56.92 9.68
C ASP A 908 -25.08 55.58 10.03
N LYS A 909 -25.34 54.76 9.01
CA LYS A 909 -26.00 53.45 9.10
C LYS A 909 -25.02 52.27 9.12
N LEU A 910 -23.71 52.50 8.93
CA LEU A 910 -22.71 51.43 8.90
C LEU A 910 -22.34 51.00 10.33
N ARG A 911 -22.20 49.68 10.53
CA ARG A 911 -21.65 49.08 11.73
C ARG A 911 -20.63 47.99 11.38
N VAL A 912 -19.58 47.86 12.17
CA VAL A 912 -18.47 46.91 11.89
C VAL A 912 -18.37 45.87 13.00
N VAL A 913 -18.45 44.60 12.65
CA VAL A 913 -18.24 43.45 13.54
C VAL A 913 -17.03 42.68 13.04
N ILE A 914 -16.00 42.54 13.87
CA ILE A 914 -14.71 41.99 13.44
C ILE A 914 -14.10 41.08 14.51
N ASP A 915 -13.53 39.95 14.09
CA ASP A 915 -12.69 39.12 14.96
C ASP A 915 -11.26 39.68 15.07
N PHE A 916 -10.51 39.25 16.09
CA PHE A 916 -9.16 39.74 16.36
C PHE A 916 -8.05 38.78 15.92
N ASP A 917 -8.00 37.56 16.48
CA ASP A 917 -6.90 36.62 16.29
C ASP A 917 -6.89 36.08 14.86
N TYR A 918 -5.79 36.26 14.13
CA TYR A 918 -5.64 35.90 12.72
C TYR A 918 -6.61 36.59 11.75
N THR A 919 -7.51 37.45 12.25
CA THR A 919 -8.32 38.37 11.44
C THR A 919 -7.67 39.74 11.39
N MET A 920 -7.51 40.43 12.52
CA MET A 920 -6.78 41.71 12.61
C MET A 920 -5.27 41.49 12.75
N THR A 921 -4.87 40.40 13.39
CA THR A 921 -3.46 40.00 13.50
C THR A 921 -3.07 39.08 12.34
N THR A 922 -1.79 39.08 11.95
CA THR A 922 -1.30 38.22 10.86
C THR A 922 -1.24 36.76 11.30
N PHE A 923 -1.53 35.85 10.37
CA PHE A 923 -1.39 34.42 10.60
C PHE A 923 0.08 33.99 10.61
N TRP A 924 0.92 34.68 9.83
CA TRP A 924 2.36 34.53 9.73
C TRP A 924 3.10 35.81 10.12
N VAL A 925 4.20 35.66 10.88
CA VAL A 925 5.15 36.74 11.18
C VAL A 925 6.52 36.27 10.68
N GLY A 926 6.91 36.74 9.50
CA GLY A 926 8.02 36.16 8.74
C GLY A 926 7.68 34.74 8.26
N GLU A 927 8.55 33.78 8.51
CA GLU A 927 8.33 32.36 8.17
C GLU A 927 7.70 31.55 9.31
N GLU A 928 7.43 32.18 10.46
CA GLU A 928 6.88 31.51 11.64
C GLU A 928 5.42 31.91 11.89
N ARG A 929 4.68 31.01 12.53
CA ARG A 929 3.27 31.20 12.89
C ARG A 929 3.13 32.37 13.88
N GLY A 930 2.31 33.36 13.54
CA GLY A 930 1.93 34.45 14.44
C GLY A 930 1.25 33.94 15.72
N TYR A 931 1.29 34.73 16.80
CA TYR A 931 0.70 34.34 18.07
C TYR A 931 -0.75 34.81 18.17
N SER A 932 -1.66 33.93 18.61
CA SER A 932 -2.99 34.32 19.09
C SER A 932 -2.92 34.95 20.49
N CYS A 933 -4.03 35.46 21.03
CA CYS A 933 -4.11 35.97 22.40
C CYS A 933 -3.72 34.89 23.42
N HIS A 934 -4.21 33.66 23.25
CA HIS A 934 -3.85 32.56 24.14
C HIS A 934 -2.37 32.20 24.01
N ARG A 935 -1.87 32.09 22.76
CA ARG A 935 -0.47 31.74 22.52
C ARG A 935 0.51 32.79 23.04
N THR A 936 0.10 34.06 23.05
CA THR A 936 0.86 35.16 23.66
C THR A 936 1.14 34.90 25.13
N ILE A 937 0.18 34.35 25.88
CA ILE A 937 0.36 33.93 27.26
C ILE A 937 1.16 32.62 27.34
N GLU A 938 0.89 31.66 26.46
CA GLU A 938 1.59 30.37 26.44
C GLU A 938 3.08 30.47 26.11
N GLU A 939 3.52 31.47 25.37
CA GLU A 939 4.91 31.61 24.92
C GLU A 939 5.59 32.84 25.55
N CYS A 940 4.99 33.47 26.58
CA CYS A 940 5.55 34.67 27.23
C CYS A 940 6.83 34.41 28.04
N GLY A 941 7.09 33.15 28.40
CA GLY A 941 8.22 32.74 29.24
C GLY A 941 8.15 33.22 30.70
N LEU A 942 6.97 33.62 31.18
CA LEU A 942 6.73 34.08 32.56
C LEU A 942 5.99 33.05 33.43
N LEU A 943 5.60 31.92 32.84
CA LEU A 943 4.84 30.85 33.49
C LEU A 943 5.74 29.62 33.74
N PRO A 944 5.40 28.76 34.72
CA PRO A 944 6.19 27.57 35.03
C PRO A 944 6.09 26.51 33.93
N ASP A 945 7.13 25.67 33.80
CA ASP A 945 7.19 24.55 32.84
C ASP A 945 6.04 23.53 32.99
N SER A 946 5.40 23.46 34.15
CA SER A 946 4.18 22.66 34.35
C SER A 946 3.03 23.16 33.48
N TYR A 947 2.81 24.47 33.42
CA TYR A 947 1.77 25.08 32.59
C TYR A 947 2.02 24.83 31.10
N HIS A 948 3.24 25.07 30.62
CA HIS A 948 3.58 24.90 29.22
C HIS A 948 3.40 23.46 28.72
N ARG A 949 3.62 22.46 29.60
CA ARG A 949 3.34 21.05 29.28
C ARG A 949 1.85 20.78 29.13
N VAL A 950 1.02 21.33 30.02
CA VAL A 950 -0.44 21.17 29.96
C VAL A 950 -1.01 21.89 28.74
N ALA A 951 -0.64 23.15 28.52
CA ALA A 951 -1.10 23.94 27.37
C ALA A 951 -0.77 23.25 26.03
N ARG A 952 0.46 22.74 25.86
CA ARG A 952 0.86 21.98 24.67
C ARG A 952 0.04 20.70 24.51
N GLY A 953 -0.19 19.96 25.59
CA GLY A 953 -1.02 18.75 25.56
C GLY A 953 -2.48 19.02 25.18
N LEU A 954 -3.05 20.14 25.66
CA LEU A 954 -4.38 20.59 25.25
C LEU A 954 -4.40 20.95 23.76
N GLN A 955 -3.43 21.73 23.28
CA GLN A 955 -3.34 22.12 21.87
C GLN A 955 -3.17 20.90 20.94
N GLU A 956 -2.29 19.96 21.27
CA GLU A 956 -2.08 18.72 20.49
C GLU A 956 -3.34 17.86 20.40
N LYS A 957 -4.18 17.89 21.44
CA LYS A 957 -5.45 17.16 21.46
C LYS A 957 -6.55 17.88 20.69
N TYR A 958 -6.80 19.16 21.00
CA TYR A 958 -8.02 19.85 20.58
C TYR A 958 -7.91 20.59 19.24
N PHE A 959 -6.71 21.04 18.84
CA PHE A 959 -6.52 21.74 17.56
C PHE A 959 -6.88 20.89 16.32
N PRO A 960 -6.52 19.59 16.24
CA PRO A 960 -6.98 18.74 15.13
C PRO A 960 -8.51 18.57 15.06
N LEU A 961 -9.21 18.75 16.18
CA LEU A 961 -10.68 18.62 16.28
C LEU A 961 -11.37 19.88 15.76
N GLU A 962 -10.79 21.04 16.06
CA GLU A 962 -11.24 22.35 15.57
C GLU A 962 -11.30 22.38 14.04
N ILE A 963 -10.21 21.94 13.38
CA ILE A 963 -10.05 22.03 11.93
C ILE A 963 -10.67 20.87 11.13
N SER A 964 -11.17 19.81 11.79
CA SER A 964 -11.67 18.62 11.08
C SER A 964 -13.06 18.84 10.48
N ALA A 965 -13.23 18.48 9.21
CA ALA A 965 -14.51 18.50 8.50
C ALA A 965 -15.36 17.23 8.74
N GLU A 966 -14.82 16.23 9.44
CA GLU A 966 -15.48 14.92 9.65
C GLU A 966 -16.38 14.90 10.90
N ILE A 967 -16.19 15.86 11.82
CA ILE A 967 -16.90 15.93 13.11
C ILE A 967 -18.12 16.84 12.98
N SER A 968 -19.25 16.43 13.57
CA SER A 968 -20.47 17.24 13.56
C SER A 968 -20.29 18.57 14.30
N HIS A 969 -21.04 19.60 13.91
CA HIS A 969 -20.97 20.91 14.55
C HIS A 969 -21.25 20.84 16.07
N GLU A 970 -22.22 20.03 16.50
CA GLU A 970 -22.57 19.89 17.93
C GLU A 970 -21.45 19.21 18.73
N GLN A 971 -20.80 18.20 18.17
CA GLN A 971 -19.64 17.54 18.77
C GLN A 971 -18.48 18.51 18.90
N LYS A 972 -18.17 19.21 17.81
CA LYS A 972 -17.09 20.19 17.76
C LYS A 972 -17.31 21.29 18.82
N TYR A 973 -18.55 21.78 18.96
CA TYR A 973 -18.91 22.75 20.00
C TYR A 973 -18.50 22.29 21.41
N LYS A 974 -18.88 21.06 21.79
CA LYS A 974 -18.57 20.50 23.13
C LYS A 974 -17.06 20.42 23.38
N TYR A 975 -16.27 20.02 22.39
CA TYR A 975 -14.82 19.96 22.53
C TYR A 975 -14.15 21.33 22.64
N MET A 976 -14.65 22.32 21.91
CA MET A 976 -14.08 23.67 21.98
C MET A 976 -14.37 24.33 23.33
N VAL A 977 -15.56 24.09 23.91
CA VAL A 977 -15.88 24.53 25.28
C VAL A 977 -14.93 23.85 26.28
N GLU A 978 -14.80 22.52 26.22
CA GLU A 978 -13.92 21.77 27.12
C GLU A 978 -12.45 22.22 27.01
N TRP A 979 -11.99 22.56 25.79
CA TRP A 979 -10.63 23.04 25.58
C TRP A 979 -10.38 24.38 26.29
N VAL A 980 -11.27 25.35 26.08
CA VAL A 980 -11.12 26.69 26.66
C VAL A 980 -11.22 26.62 28.19
N GLU A 981 -12.15 25.83 28.74
CA GLU A 981 -12.27 25.65 30.19
C GLU A 981 -11.00 25.07 30.82
N LYS A 982 -10.41 24.02 30.22
CA LYS A 982 -9.16 23.44 30.71
C LYS A 982 -7.96 24.37 30.57
N ALA A 983 -7.91 25.16 29.50
CA ALA A 983 -6.86 26.15 29.32
C ALA A 983 -6.95 27.25 30.38
N HIS A 984 -8.17 27.71 30.68
CA HIS A 984 -8.45 28.69 31.74
C HIS A 984 -8.09 28.13 33.12
N GLU A 985 -8.42 26.86 33.40
CA GLU A 985 -8.05 26.17 34.64
C GLU A 985 -6.54 26.06 34.81
N ALA A 986 -5.82 25.61 33.77
CA ALA A 986 -4.36 25.53 33.80
C ALA A 986 -3.71 26.89 34.07
N LEU A 987 -4.25 27.98 33.51
CA LEU A 987 -3.73 29.33 33.72
C LEU A 987 -3.96 29.85 35.14
N LYS A 988 -5.10 29.49 35.77
CA LYS A 988 -5.38 29.78 37.18
C LYS A 988 -4.40 29.03 38.09
N GLU A 989 -4.21 27.73 37.87
CA GLU A 989 -3.27 26.90 38.65
C GLU A 989 -1.83 27.39 38.55
N ALA A 990 -1.45 27.96 37.40
CA ALA A 990 -0.12 28.52 37.18
C ALA A 990 0.13 29.85 37.92
N GLY A 991 -0.90 30.47 38.52
CA GLY A 991 -0.77 31.71 39.29
C GLY A 991 -0.45 32.94 38.42
N PHE A 992 -1.06 33.06 37.24
CA PHE A 992 -0.84 34.18 36.32
C PHE A 992 -1.12 35.55 36.99
N ARG A 993 -0.26 36.56 36.77
CA ARG A 993 -0.35 37.87 37.43
C ARG A 993 -0.68 38.99 36.45
N LYS A 994 -1.39 40.03 36.90
CA LYS A 994 -1.83 41.16 36.06
C LYS A 994 -0.67 41.87 35.35
N GLU A 995 0.46 42.03 36.04
CA GLU A 995 1.68 42.63 35.49
C GLU A 995 2.29 41.85 34.31
N TYR A 996 1.98 40.56 34.17
CA TYR A 996 2.49 39.73 33.08
C TYR A 996 1.86 40.05 31.73
N VAL A 997 0.66 40.64 31.69
CA VAL A 997 -0.04 40.91 30.42
C VAL A 997 0.77 41.85 29.52
N ALA A 998 1.20 43.00 30.06
CA ALA A 998 1.97 43.99 29.30
C ALA A 998 3.34 43.47 28.85
N GLU A 999 3.99 42.66 29.70
CA GLU A 999 5.28 42.03 29.38
C GLU A 999 5.13 40.91 28.34
N ALA A 1000 4.09 40.08 28.47
CA ALA A 1000 3.79 39.01 27.52
C ALA A 1000 3.56 39.57 26.12
N VAL A 1001 2.72 40.61 26.00
CA VAL A 1001 2.46 41.27 24.72
C VAL A 1001 3.73 41.89 24.12
N ARG A 1002 4.59 42.52 24.93
CA ARG A 1002 5.84 43.13 24.44
C ARG A 1002 6.82 42.10 23.87
N ARG A 1003 6.80 40.87 24.38
CA ARG A 1003 7.65 39.75 23.92
C ARG A 1003 7.02 38.95 22.79
N ALA A 1004 5.71 39.06 22.61
CA ALA A 1004 4.95 38.20 21.72
C ALA A 1004 5.15 38.57 20.24
N ARG A 1005 5.09 37.54 19.39
CA ARG A 1005 5.13 37.69 17.93
C ARG A 1005 3.71 37.93 17.40
N VAL A 1006 3.14 39.06 17.82
CA VAL A 1006 1.81 39.53 17.39
C VAL A 1006 1.98 40.82 16.60
N GLU A 1007 1.61 40.77 15.32
CA GLU A 1007 1.61 41.92 14.42
C GLU A 1007 0.21 42.15 13.87
N LEU A 1008 -0.20 43.41 13.81
CA LEU A 1008 -1.44 43.80 13.13
C LEU A 1008 -1.19 43.73 11.62
N ARG A 1009 -2.17 43.23 10.87
CA ARG A 1009 -2.11 43.21 9.40
C ARG A 1009 -1.92 44.62 8.85
N ALA A 1010 -1.22 44.70 7.72
CA ALA A 1010 -1.12 45.95 6.97
C ALA A 1010 -2.52 46.48 6.63
N GLY A 1011 -2.73 47.79 6.81
CA GLY A 1011 -4.02 48.45 6.60
C GLY A 1011 -4.96 48.48 7.81
N VAL A 1012 -4.77 47.66 8.86
CA VAL A 1012 -5.61 47.71 10.07
C VAL A 1012 -5.56 49.05 10.80
N PRO A 1013 -4.38 49.69 11.02
CA PRO A 1013 -4.33 51.02 11.62
C PRO A 1013 -5.12 52.07 10.83
N GLU A 1014 -5.05 52.02 9.50
CA GLU A 1014 -5.81 52.91 8.63
C GLU A 1014 -7.31 52.65 8.75
N PHE A 1015 -7.72 51.38 8.71
CA PHE A 1015 -9.12 50.95 8.85
C PHE A 1015 -9.75 51.50 10.13
N LEU A 1016 -9.11 51.25 11.27
CA LEU A 1016 -9.60 51.70 12.59
C LEU A 1016 -9.58 53.23 12.71
N SER A 1017 -8.53 53.89 12.20
CA SER A 1017 -8.46 55.35 12.21
C SER A 1017 -9.58 55.99 11.39
N MET A 1018 -9.92 55.44 10.22
CA MET A 1018 -11.03 55.93 9.40
C MET A 1018 -12.37 55.77 10.11
N LEU A 1019 -12.63 54.60 10.70
CA LEU A 1019 -13.87 54.34 11.45
C LEU A 1019 -14.00 55.26 12.65
N SER A 1020 -12.91 55.47 13.40
CA SER A 1020 -12.88 56.38 14.55
C SER A 1020 -13.16 57.83 14.15
N LYS A 1021 -12.51 58.33 13.10
CA LYS A 1021 -12.76 59.69 12.57
C LYS A 1021 -14.17 59.87 12.05
N ALA A 1022 -14.77 58.82 11.49
CA ALA A 1022 -16.15 58.82 11.01
C ALA A 1022 -17.19 58.64 12.13
N GLY A 1023 -16.75 58.31 13.36
CA GLY A 1023 -17.65 58.01 14.48
C GLY A 1023 -18.41 56.69 14.33
N ILE A 1024 -17.90 55.75 13.53
CA ILE A 1024 -18.57 54.47 13.27
C ILE A 1024 -18.27 53.49 14.40
N PRO A 1025 -19.30 52.88 15.04
CA PRO A 1025 -19.09 51.88 16.08
C PRO A 1025 -18.41 50.60 15.55
N VAL A 1026 -17.42 50.10 16.29
CA VAL A 1026 -16.69 48.86 15.99
C VAL A 1026 -16.85 47.89 17.14
N LEU A 1027 -17.29 46.67 16.84
CA LEU A 1027 -17.38 45.56 17.77
C LEU A 1027 -16.27 44.57 17.43
N ILE A 1028 -15.30 44.43 18.32
CA ILE A 1028 -14.33 43.34 18.27
C ILE A 1028 -14.90 42.18 19.07
N PHE A 1029 -15.29 41.10 18.39
CA PHE A 1029 -15.82 39.89 19.01
C PHE A 1029 -14.80 38.78 18.83
N SER A 1030 -14.17 38.34 19.91
CA SER A 1030 -13.11 37.33 19.81
C SER A 1030 -13.21 36.24 20.88
N ALA A 1031 -12.86 35.01 20.49
CA ALA A 1031 -12.66 33.90 21.41
C ALA A 1031 -11.35 34.03 22.23
N GLY A 1032 -10.49 35.00 21.90
CA GLY A 1032 -9.25 35.28 22.62
C GLY A 1032 -9.46 35.85 24.03
N ILE A 1033 -8.43 36.55 24.53
CA ILE A 1033 -8.42 37.12 25.89
C ILE A 1033 -8.49 38.65 25.79
N ALA A 1034 -9.53 39.26 26.36
CA ALA A 1034 -9.81 40.69 26.29
C ALA A 1034 -8.61 41.55 26.77
N ASP A 1035 -8.02 41.21 27.91
CA ASP A 1035 -6.89 41.97 28.46
C ASP A 1035 -5.65 41.93 27.56
N VAL A 1036 -5.42 40.82 26.85
CA VAL A 1036 -4.29 40.67 25.92
C VAL A 1036 -4.54 41.48 24.66
N LEU A 1037 -5.74 41.37 24.07
CA LEU A 1037 -6.06 42.07 22.83
C LEU A 1037 -6.15 43.59 23.03
N GLU A 1038 -6.71 44.06 24.16
CA GLU A 1038 -6.70 45.47 24.55
C GLU A 1038 -5.26 45.99 24.67
N GLU A 1039 -4.37 45.21 25.29
CA GLU A 1039 -2.98 45.58 25.47
C GLU A 1039 -2.21 45.60 24.14
N VAL A 1040 -2.49 44.67 23.21
CA VAL A 1040 -1.96 44.71 21.84
C VAL A 1040 -2.39 46.01 21.14
N LEU A 1041 -3.68 46.35 21.15
CA LEU A 1041 -4.17 47.58 20.52
C LEU A 1041 -3.60 48.84 21.19
N ARG A 1042 -3.49 48.85 22.52
CA ARG A 1042 -2.93 49.96 23.31
C ARG A 1042 -1.44 50.19 22.98
N GLN A 1043 -0.62 49.15 22.98
CA GLN A 1043 0.82 49.25 22.65
C GLN A 1043 1.05 49.68 21.19
N ARG A 1044 0.12 49.39 20.28
CA ARG A 1044 0.17 49.80 18.86
C ARG A 1044 -0.51 51.15 18.60
N GLY A 1045 -1.10 51.80 19.61
CA GLY A 1045 -1.80 53.08 19.47
C GLY A 1045 -3.10 53.00 18.64
N GLN A 1046 -3.75 51.83 18.63
CA GLN A 1046 -4.94 51.53 17.82
C GLN A 1046 -6.21 51.26 18.66
N LEU A 1047 -6.17 51.54 19.97
CA LEU A 1047 -7.34 51.44 20.85
C LEU A 1047 -8.08 52.78 20.85
N TYR A 1048 -9.20 52.84 20.13
CA TYR A 1048 -10.04 54.04 19.98
C TYR A 1048 -11.32 53.94 20.81
N ASP A 1049 -11.92 55.09 21.15
CA ASP A 1049 -13.13 55.17 22.01
C ASP A 1049 -14.38 54.54 21.38
N ASN A 1050 -14.44 54.43 20.05
CA ASN A 1050 -15.54 53.81 19.31
C ASN A 1050 -15.44 52.28 19.21
N ILE A 1051 -14.41 51.66 19.82
CA ILE A 1051 -14.21 50.22 19.83
C ILE A 1051 -14.82 49.63 21.11
N THR A 1052 -15.70 48.66 20.95
CA THR A 1052 -16.21 47.81 22.03
C THR A 1052 -15.69 46.39 21.86
N ILE A 1053 -15.21 45.78 22.94
CA ILE A 1053 -14.59 44.44 22.93
C ILE A 1053 -15.49 43.46 23.68
N VAL A 1054 -15.85 42.36 23.03
CA VAL A 1054 -16.55 41.21 23.63
C VAL A 1054 -15.66 39.99 23.50
N SER A 1055 -15.08 39.55 24.61
CA SER A 1055 -14.11 38.46 24.64
C SER A 1055 -13.94 37.90 26.06
N ASN A 1056 -13.09 36.89 26.27
CA ASN A 1056 -12.85 36.31 27.59
C ASN A 1056 -12.00 37.26 28.44
N LYS A 1057 -12.56 37.81 29.52
CA LYS A 1057 -11.91 38.83 30.36
C LYS A 1057 -11.37 38.27 31.66
N PHE A 1058 -10.14 38.65 32.03
CA PHE A 1058 -9.52 38.24 33.29
C PHE A 1058 -10.15 38.96 34.50
N CYS A 1059 -10.30 38.20 35.59
CA CYS A 1059 -10.64 38.73 36.91
C CYS A 1059 -9.49 38.46 37.87
N PHE A 1060 -8.79 39.52 38.30
CA PHE A 1060 -7.69 39.44 39.26
C PHE A 1060 -8.18 39.65 40.69
N ASN A 1061 -7.52 39.02 41.66
CA ASN A 1061 -7.72 39.28 43.08
C ASN A 1061 -6.96 40.54 43.55
N GLU A 1062 -7.13 40.94 44.81
CA GLU A 1062 -6.46 42.11 45.41
C GLU A 1062 -4.93 42.03 45.36
N ASN A 1063 -4.37 40.81 45.34
CA ASN A 1063 -2.93 40.55 45.24
C ASN A 1063 -2.43 40.52 43.77
N GLY A 1064 -3.28 40.84 42.80
CA GLY A 1064 -2.93 40.88 41.38
C GLY A 1064 -2.77 39.51 40.71
N THR A 1065 -3.21 38.41 41.35
CA THR A 1065 -3.19 37.04 40.81
C THR A 1065 -4.54 36.72 40.17
N LEU A 1066 -4.53 35.94 39.08
CA LEU A 1066 -5.73 35.55 38.35
C LEU A 1066 -6.64 34.68 39.21
N ARG A 1067 -7.88 35.13 39.43
CA ARG A 1067 -8.93 34.37 40.12
C ARG A 1067 -9.72 33.49 39.15
N GLY A 1068 -9.91 33.97 37.92
CA GLY A 1068 -10.65 33.29 36.86
C GLY A 1068 -11.11 34.28 35.80
N PHE A 1069 -12.06 33.87 34.98
CA PHE A 1069 -12.61 34.70 33.90
C PHE A 1069 -14.00 35.22 34.25
N GLU A 1070 -14.37 36.39 33.72
CA GLU A 1070 -15.64 37.04 34.05
C GLU A 1070 -16.86 36.15 33.75
N ALA A 1071 -16.88 35.49 32.59
CA ALA A 1071 -17.97 34.58 32.21
C ALA A 1071 -18.07 33.39 33.17
N GLU A 1072 -16.95 32.74 33.46
CA GLU A 1072 -16.86 31.60 34.37
C GLU A 1072 -17.35 31.96 35.79
N LEU A 1073 -16.89 33.09 36.33
CA LEU A 1073 -17.29 33.57 37.67
C LEU A 1073 -18.77 33.95 37.75
N ALA A 1074 -19.39 34.28 36.61
CA ALA A 1074 -20.81 34.56 36.47
C ALA A 1074 -21.65 33.31 36.11
N GLY A 1075 -21.05 32.12 36.04
CA GLY A 1075 -21.74 30.88 35.66
C GLY A 1075 -22.16 30.82 34.18
N ARG A 1076 -21.46 31.55 33.31
CA ARG A 1076 -21.67 31.58 31.86
C ARG A 1076 -20.56 30.80 31.15
N GLU A 1077 -20.89 30.22 29.99
CA GLU A 1077 -19.90 29.54 29.14
C GLU A 1077 -18.86 30.55 28.61
N PRO A 1078 -17.57 30.18 28.53
CA PRO A 1078 -16.55 31.00 27.93
C PRO A 1078 -16.73 31.10 26.41
N PHE A 1079 -16.21 32.17 25.80
CA PHE A 1079 -16.18 32.29 24.35
C PHE A 1079 -15.14 31.36 23.74
N GLN A 1080 -15.54 30.65 22.71
CA GLN A 1080 -14.74 29.76 21.88
C GLN A 1080 -15.13 29.98 20.40
N VAL A 1081 -14.37 29.40 19.48
CA VAL A 1081 -14.47 29.71 18.03
C VAL A 1081 -15.88 29.54 17.41
N LEU A 1082 -16.76 28.69 17.96
CA LEU A 1082 -18.10 28.39 17.45
C LEU A 1082 -19.27 29.06 18.20
N ASN A 1083 -19.05 29.70 19.35
CA ASN A 1083 -20.13 30.34 20.15
C ASN A 1083 -20.05 31.88 20.18
N LYS A 1084 -19.34 32.46 19.20
CA LYS A 1084 -19.22 33.91 19.00
C LYS A 1084 -20.52 34.50 18.44
N ARG A 1085 -21.54 34.65 19.29
CA ARG A 1085 -22.85 35.25 18.94
C ARG A 1085 -23.22 36.34 19.92
N PHE A 1086 -23.86 37.40 19.45
CA PHE A 1086 -24.29 38.50 20.31
C PHE A 1086 -25.20 38.02 21.44
N THR A 1087 -26.02 36.99 21.20
CA THR A 1087 -26.90 36.37 22.21
C THR A 1087 -26.14 35.77 23.41
N HIS A 1088 -24.88 35.35 23.23
CA HIS A 1088 -24.04 34.76 24.28
C HIS A 1088 -23.26 35.83 25.09
N ALA A 1089 -23.27 37.08 24.64
CA ALA A 1089 -22.66 38.18 25.38
C ALA A 1089 -23.41 38.51 26.68
N ALA A 1090 -22.67 39.05 27.66
CA ALA A 1090 -23.24 39.46 28.94
C ALA A 1090 -24.43 40.42 28.73
N PRO A 1091 -25.53 40.31 29.49
CA PRO A 1091 -26.64 41.27 29.40
C PRO A 1091 -26.19 42.73 29.45
N GLU A 1092 -25.20 43.04 30.29
CA GLU A 1092 -24.60 44.36 30.44
C GLU A 1092 -23.84 44.79 29.18
N ALA A 1093 -23.03 43.89 28.61
CA ALA A 1093 -22.29 44.15 27.37
C ALA A 1093 -23.25 44.35 26.19
N ARG A 1094 -24.33 43.57 26.11
CA ARG A 1094 -25.38 43.75 25.10
C ARG A 1094 -26.10 45.07 25.26
N GLN A 1095 -26.45 45.44 26.49
CA GLN A 1095 -27.10 46.73 26.77
C GLN A 1095 -26.19 47.91 26.42
N GLN A 1096 -24.89 47.81 26.73
CA GLN A 1096 -23.88 48.82 26.37
C GLN A 1096 -23.65 48.93 24.86
N LEU A 1097 -23.69 47.80 24.14
CA LEU A 1097 -23.61 47.76 22.69
C LEU A 1097 -24.85 48.35 22.04
N LEU A 1098 -26.05 47.96 22.47
CA LEU A 1098 -27.31 48.54 21.98
C LEU A 1098 -27.39 50.05 22.25
N ALA A 1099 -26.92 50.49 23.42
CA ALA A 1099 -26.86 51.91 23.76
C ALA A 1099 -25.85 52.70 22.93
N SER A 1100 -24.72 52.09 22.52
CA SER A 1100 -23.70 52.75 21.71
C SER A 1100 -23.97 52.67 20.20
N TRP A 1101 -24.68 51.63 19.74
CA TRP A 1101 -24.94 51.40 18.31
C TRP A 1101 -26.29 51.99 17.85
N GLY A 1102 -27.21 52.27 18.77
CA GLY A 1102 -28.56 52.76 18.47
C GLY A 1102 -29.47 51.67 17.90
N ASP A 1103 -30.76 51.74 18.23
CA ASP A 1103 -31.79 50.82 17.74
C ASP A 1103 -32.26 51.24 16.33
N ASP A 1104 -31.37 51.06 15.37
CA ASP A 1104 -31.57 51.48 13.99
C ASP A 1104 -31.82 50.25 13.11
N GLU A 1105 -33.10 49.92 12.88
CA GLU A 1105 -33.49 48.77 12.06
C GLU A 1105 -32.96 48.85 10.61
N ASP A 1106 -32.55 50.05 10.15
CA ASP A 1106 -31.95 50.31 8.84
C ASP A 1106 -30.42 50.25 8.81
N ALA A 1107 -29.78 49.78 9.89
CA ALA A 1107 -28.34 49.59 9.92
C ALA A 1107 -27.86 48.50 8.95
N THR A 1108 -26.64 48.69 8.45
CA THR A 1108 -25.92 47.73 7.60
C THR A 1108 -24.65 47.27 8.30
N VAL A 1109 -24.28 45.99 8.12
CA VAL A 1109 -23.18 45.37 8.84
C VAL A 1109 -22.07 44.94 7.89
N LEU A 1110 -20.84 45.36 8.21
CA LEU A 1110 -19.62 44.78 7.65
C LEU A 1110 -19.08 43.77 8.67
N LEU A 1111 -19.17 42.49 8.36
CA LEU A 1111 -18.67 41.39 9.18
C LEU A 1111 -17.33 40.88 8.63
N VAL A 1112 -16.32 40.80 9.48
CA VAL A 1112 -14.97 40.35 9.09
C VAL A 1112 -14.45 39.28 10.05
N GLY A 1113 -13.99 38.14 9.53
CA GLY A 1113 -13.46 37.04 10.35
C GLY A 1113 -12.58 36.07 9.57
N ASP A 1114 -12.04 35.05 10.23
CA ASP A 1114 -11.16 34.05 9.62
C ASP A 1114 -11.68 32.60 9.80
N SER A 1115 -12.70 32.39 10.64
CA SER A 1115 -13.22 31.08 11.01
C SER A 1115 -14.68 30.89 10.63
N THR A 1116 -15.11 29.64 10.46
CA THR A 1116 -16.51 29.32 10.13
C THR A 1116 -17.51 29.72 11.22
N GLY A 1117 -17.05 29.97 12.45
CA GLY A 1117 -17.90 30.47 13.53
C GLY A 1117 -18.10 31.99 13.51
N ASP A 1118 -17.25 32.74 12.80
CA ASP A 1118 -17.31 34.21 12.76
C ASP A 1118 -18.53 34.74 12.01
N VAL A 1119 -19.07 33.97 11.07
CA VAL A 1119 -20.24 34.36 10.28
C VAL A 1119 -21.51 34.57 11.13
N HIS A 1120 -21.46 34.15 12.41
CA HIS A 1120 -22.54 34.28 13.37
C HIS A 1120 -22.35 35.45 14.37
N MET A 1121 -21.26 36.24 14.28
CA MET A 1121 -20.99 37.32 15.24
C MET A 1121 -22.05 38.43 15.24
N SER A 1122 -22.73 38.62 14.11
CA SER A 1122 -23.85 39.56 13.97
C SER A 1122 -25.21 39.00 14.43
N GLU A 1123 -25.29 37.73 14.83
CA GLU A 1123 -26.54 37.09 15.27
C GLU A 1123 -27.06 37.69 16.57
N GLY A 1124 -28.20 38.38 16.48
CA GLY A 1124 -28.82 39.11 17.59
C GLY A 1124 -28.59 40.62 17.55
N LEU A 1125 -27.82 41.14 16.59
CA LEU A 1125 -27.70 42.58 16.31
C LEU A 1125 -28.76 43.07 15.31
N LEU A 1126 -29.15 42.24 14.34
CA LEU A 1126 -30.22 42.48 13.38
C LEU A 1126 -31.22 41.31 13.41
N SER A 1127 -32.48 41.56 13.05
CA SER A 1127 -33.50 40.51 12.89
C SER A 1127 -33.12 39.52 11.78
N GLU A 1128 -33.50 38.24 11.92
CA GLU A 1128 -33.08 37.16 11.02
C GLU A 1128 -33.45 37.42 9.56
N ASP A 1129 -34.65 37.97 9.30
CA ASP A 1129 -35.16 38.24 7.94
C ASP A 1129 -34.36 39.32 7.18
N VAL A 1130 -33.68 40.21 7.91
CA VAL A 1130 -32.99 41.39 7.34
C VAL A 1130 -31.50 41.12 7.12
N ARG A 1131 -30.88 40.23 7.92
CA ARG A 1131 -29.43 39.93 7.87
C ARG A 1131 -28.94 39.47 6.50
N ALA A 1132 -29.68 38.60 5.82
CA ALA A 1132 -29.26 38.03 4.53
C ALA A 1132 -29.05 39.09 3.43
N THR A 1133 -29.74 40.24 3.54
CA THR A 1133 -29.69 41.32 2.55
C THR A 1133 -28.88 42.53 3.00
N ARG A 1134 -28.62 42.69 4.31
CA ARG A 1134 -27.96 43.87 4.90
C ARG A 1134 -26.57 43.66 5.49
N GLU A 1135 -26.00 42.47 5.30
CA GLU A 1135 -24.70 42.08 5.81
C GLU A 1135 -23.74 41.72 4.68
N LEU A 1136 -22.57 42.37 4.65
CA LEU A 1136 -21.43 41.98 3.83
C LEU A 1136 -20.42 41.22 4.68
N LYS A 1137 -20.17 39.95 4.34
CA LYS A 1137 -19.26 39.06 5.06
C LYS A 1137 -17.94 38.92 4.32
N VAL A 1138 -16.85 39.30 4.95
CA VAL A 1138 -15.48 39.19 4.39
C VAL A 1138 -14.66 38.22 5.23
N GLY A 1139 -14.12 37.18 4.59
CA GLY A 1139 -13.37 36.11 5.25
C GLY A 1139 -11.87 36.14 4.93
N PHE A 1140 -11.01 35.93 5.93
CA PHE A 1140 -9.59 35.65 5.73
C PHE A 1140 -9.36 34.14 5.69
N LEU A 1141 -8.94 33.60 4.54
CA LEU A 1141 -8.55 32.20 4.41
C LEU A 1141 -7.02 32.11 4.44
N ASN A 1142 -6.50 31.96 5.65
CA ASN A 1142 -5.08 32.16 5.95
C ASN A 1142 -4.17 30.96 5.60
N PHE A 1143 -4.70 29.74 5.61
CA PHE A 1143 -3.95 28.50 5.40
C PHE A 1143 -4.85 27.37 4.88
N ASN A 1144 -4.25 26.34 4.25
CA ASN A 1144 -4.96 25.23 3.60
C ASN A 1144 -6.01 25.72 2.60
N VAL A 1145 -5.65 26.73 1.81
CA VAL A 1145 -6.57 27.42 0.89
C VAL A 1145 -7.22 26.41 -0.04
N THR A 1146 -6.44 25.52 -0.63
CA THR A 1146 -6.92 24.53 -1.61
C THR A 1146 -8.01 23.61 -1.04
N GLU A 1147 -7.96 23.28 0.25
CA GLU A 1147 -8.88 22.33 0.88
C GLU A 1147 -10.15 22.98 1.40
N ARG A 1148 -10.06 24.23 1.88
CA ARG A 1148 -11.14 24.93 2.58
C ARG A 1148 -11.83 26.01 1.75
N LEU A 1149 -11.32 26.29 0.54
CA LEU A 1149 -11.86 27.36 -0.30
C LEU A 1149 -13.35 27.21 -0.59
N GLU A 1150 -13.82 25.99 -0.89
CA GLU A 1150 -15.24 25.77 -1.21
C GLU A 1150 -16.14 25.94 0.02
N GLU A 1151 -15.72 25.45 1.19
CA GLU A 1151 -16.43 25.70 2.47
C GLU A 1151 -16.56 27.19 2.76
N TYR A 1152 -15.47 27.96 2.57
CA TYR A 1152 -15.45 29.40 2.82
C TYR A 1152 -16.26 30.19 1.79
N LYS A 1153 -16.34 29.70 0.54
CA LYS A 1153 -17.16 30.32 -0.51
C LYS A 1153 -18.66 30.27 -0.20
N GLU A 1154 -19.11 29.25 0.53
CA GLU A 1154 -20.53 29.10 0.89
C GLU A 1154 -20.97 30.06 2.00
N ILE A 1155 -20.05 30.50 2.86
CA ILE A 1155 -20.39 31.24 4.09
C ILE A 1155 -19.97 32.72 4.08
N TYR A 1156 -19.03 33.12 3.21
CA TYR A 1156 -18.58 34.51 3.03
C TYR A 1156 -18.96 35.06 1.65
N ASP A 1157 -19.11 36.38 1.55
CA ASP A 1157 -19.37 37.08 0.27
C ASP A 1157 -18.06 37.41 -0.47
N ALA A 1158 -16.99 37.67 0.28
CA ALA A 1158 -15.66 37.94 -0.24
C ALA A 1158 -14.58 37.24 0.60
N LEU A 1159 -13.54 36.75 -0.05
CA LEU A 1159 -12.40 36.06 0.59
C LEU A 1159 -11.09 36.75 0.27
N ILE A 1160 -10.22 36.88 1.28
CA ILE A 1160 -8.84 37.33 1.17
C ILE A 1160 -7.93 36.14 1.50
N LEU A 1161 -7.15 35.68 0.52
CA LEU A 1161 -6.39 34.44 0.60
C LEU A 1161 -4.95 34.65 1.09
N ASN A 1162 -4.37 33.57 1.65
CA ASN A 1162 -2.94 33.45 1.93
C ASN A 1162 -2.38 34.58 2.81
N ASP A 1163 -3.07 34.89 3.91
CA ASP A 1163 -2.63 35.89 4.89
C ASP A 1163 -2.47 37.31 4.30
N GLY A 1164 -3.45 37.73 3.49
CA GLY A 1164 -3.49 39.04 2.85
C GLY A 1164 -3.70 40.24 3.78
N ASP A 1165 -3.65 41.45 3.23
CA ASP A 1165 -3.80 42.70 3.97
C ASP A 1165 -5.25 43.25 3.98
N PHE A 1166 -5.47 44.39 4.66
CA PHE A 1166 -6.78 45.06 4.74
C PHE A 1166 -7.08 45.97 3.55
N SER A 1167 -6.32 45.88 2.44
CA SER A 1167 -6.48 46.78 1.29
C SER A 1167 -7.90 46.77 0.71
N PHE A 1168 -8.52 45.60 0.61
CA PHE A 1168 -9.91 45.45 0.12
C PHE A 1168 -10.93 46.13 1.06
N LEU A 1169 -10.76 45.95 2.37
CA LEU A 1169 -11.64 46.54 3.37
C LEU A 1169 -11.48 48.06 3.40
N ASN A 1170 -10.25 48.57 3.30
CA ASN A 1170 -9.98 50.00 3.25
C ASN A 1170 -10.54 50.63 1.97
N GLU A 1171 -10.38 50.00 0.82
CA GLU A 1171 -10.97 50.44 -0.45
C GLU A 1171 -12.50 50.50 -0.36
N THR A 1172 -13.13 49.44 0.15
CA THR A 1172 -14.58 49.40 0.36
C THR A 1172 -15.03 50.50 1.32
N LEU A 1173 -14.32 50.70 2.44
CA LEU A 1173 -14.65 51.71 3.42
C LEU A 1173 -14.48 53.14 2.87
N ARG A 1174 -13.43 53.43 2.09
CA ARG A 1174 -13.26 54.74 1.44
C ARG A 1174 -14.42 55.07 0.51
N GLN A 1175 -14.90 54.07 -0.25
CA GLN A 1175 -16.06 54.24 -1.13
C GLN A 1175 -17.35 54.52 -0.32
N VAL A 1176 -17.55 53.86 0.83
CA VAL A 1176 -18.71 54.11 1.71
C VAL A 1176 -18.63 55.49 2.40
N LEU A 1177 -17.42 55.92 2.76
CA LEU A 1177 -17.17 57.21 3.41
C LEU A 1177 -17.04 58.38 2.41
N CYS A 1178 -17.12 58.11 1.10
CA CYS A 1178 -16.86 59.08 0.03
C CYS A 1178 -15.50 59.80 0.17
N ILE A 1179 -14.47 59.09 0.64
CA ILE A 1179 -13.10 59.60 0.73
C ILE A 1179 -12.43 59.40 -0.64
N PRO A 1180 -11.88 60.44 -1.29
CA PRO A 1180 -11.22 60.29 -2.59
C PRO A 1180 -9.99 59.37 -2.48
N ASP A 1181 -9.81 58.49 -3.48
CA ASP A 1181 -8.62 57.64 -3.58
C ASP A 1181 -7.37 58.51 -3.78
N HIS A 1182 -6.38 58.34 -2.90
CA HIS A 1182 -5.09 59.03 -2.95
C HIS A 1182 -3.97 58.11 -3.41
#